data_AF-M4Z985-F1
#
_entry.id   AF-M4Z985-F1
#
_cell.length_a   1.000
_cell.length_b   1.000
_cell.length_c   1.000
_cell.angle_alpha   90.00
_cell.angle_beta   90.00
_cell.angle_gamma   90.00
#
_symmetry.space_group_name_H-M   'P 1'
#
loop_
_entity.id
_entity.type
_entity.pdbx_description
1 polymer ?
#
loop_
_entity_poly.entity_id
_entity_poly.type
_entity_poly.pdbx_seq_one_letter_code
_entity_poly.pdbx_strand_id
1 'polypeptide(L)'
;MANNTFNPTALANGTSNLLVRASALNMSTDLVQAGVVFNDAVRASLGLFSQAGSGNSNPFLGSYTTDLHAVQNDIAAMLANAGQVTLGGQAFTLNATDTAVLTNVQAQISTLITAAGQTTNAATITAADQTLHAVQQEILQEINGDAHLSGALNKVNFLANTGGQDVAFQNTPAGADDAATLAAATAGNTLKDVGLVFNKVVDLASGGISTANLQEVTTDLTAISQGLTNILNNKTQLAQIENGETANAAALTTIHLQTVLGQVNLELNQYAKAETTGNQAALRGTADNLLDSIDIIQNDANLNMAAGGNGMPGHAGGFAEDPGGLTGTVTKFQDNQAQTNFWAAFLAEANTINATLQKISTGGAQASAALITQIQNYQQFGANFDAAQGNVFRGRFDNELLSGTLEADSAAAVKGLQGILNGDTGAALAADKAAINAAGQGFAADAMDVSGNNIAIGGATYVGTATTVSTATSVHGLAHGTIPVTATPNIANGTGGTAATPPSSGGGATPVNFSPTALANGTSNLLTRATAIQHSTDLVQAGVVFNDAVRASLGLFSLANSGNSPAFLTSYQADITAVQTDIAAMLANPGQVTLGGHTFALNATDTAVLTNVEGQLGTLLQAAGQFANATTQAAASQTIHALQQEILGEIHNDAHLANALNNVPFLANTGGQDVAFQTSPAGADDPASLAAATAGATLKDVGLVFNKAVEIASGGINTGNLAEVTADFTAVSHGLTAILNNKTQLAQIEAGETANAAALTTIHLQTVLGQVNLQLTKYDQASTTGNQAALRGTADNLLDSIDIIQNDANLNTAAGGNGAAGHAGGFAEDPGGLTGTVTKFQDNQAQTNFWAAFLAEANTINATLQKISTGGAQASAALITQIQNYQQFGANFDAAQGAVFQGRFDNELLSGTLEADTAAAVKGLQGILNGDTGAALAADKAMINAAGQGFAADAMDVSGNNIPVNGGTYVGTATTVSAATSIKGTAHGTIPVTATPNLANGTGGTAAAGTTAAGGAGAAAGGAGGTAAGGATGGGATGTSSGTTAANNGADHSHHHDHSSHTSNTAHSAMAGPDMSHHHAMHHMWG
;
A
#
# COMPACT_ATOMS: atom_id res chain seq x y z
N MET A 1 -28.15 15.33 -24.40
CA MET A 1 -28.39 15.99 -23.10
C MET A 1 -28.59 14.88 -22.08
N ALA A 2 -27.64 14.69 -21.15
CA ALA A 2 -27.86 13.76 -20.05
C ALA A 2 -29.03 14.30 -19.23
N ASN A 3 -29.99 13.45 -18.88
CA ASN A 3 -31.13 13.81 -18.03
C ASN A 3 -30.60 14.25 -16.66
N ASN A 4 -30.34 15.53 -16.46
CA ASN A 4 -30.22 16.07 -15.12
C ASN A 4 -31.64 16.19 -14.56
N THR A 5 -32.14 15.13 -13.94
CA THR A 5 -33.42 15.15 -13.22
C THR A 5 -33.26 16.02 -11.97
N PHE A 6 -33.34 17.34 -12.15
CA PHE A 6 -33.38 18.31 -11.06
C PHE A 6 -34.50 17.92 -10.09
N ASN A 7 -34.15 17.75 -8.81
CA ASN A 7 -35.10 17.41 -7.76
C ASN A 7 -34.99 18.47 -6.63
N PRO A 8 -35.94 19.41 -6.51
CA PRO A 8 -35.88 20.48 -5.53
C PRO A 8 -35.95 19.97 -4.09
N THR A 9 -36.65 18.86 -3.83
CA THR A 9 -36.71 18.25 -2.49
C THR A 9 -35.38 17.61 -2.12
N ALA A 10 -34.73 16.93 -3.07
CA ALA A 10 -33.39 16.37 -2.85
C ALA A 10 -32.35 17.47 -2.68
N LEU A 11 -32.55 18.62 -3.33
CA LEU A 11 -31.63 19.75 -3.23
C LEU A 11 -31.75 20.46 -1.87
N ALA A 12 -32.98 20.69 -1.40
CA ALA A 12 -33.24 21.32 -0.10
C ALA A 12 -32.83 20.48 1.13
N ASN A 13 -32.69 19.16 0.97
CA ASN A 13 -32.28 18.26 2.05
C ASN A 13 -30.85 17.70 1.89
N GLY A 14 -30.07 18.23 0.94
CA GLY A 14 -28.64 17.88 0.78
C GLY A 14 -28.37 16.57 0.05
N THR A 15 -29.37 15.90 -0.53
CA THR A 15 -29.21 14.58 -1.19
C THR A 15 -29.16 14.66 -2.71
N SER A 16 -29.22 15.85 -3.29
CA SER A 16 -29.19 16.06 -4.73
C SER A 16 -27.80 15.83 -5.30
N ASN A 17 -27.73 15.15 -6.45
CA ASN A 17 -26.49 15.02 -7.21
C ASN A 17 -25.95 16.37 -7.71
N LEU A 18 -26.75 17.44 -7.74
CA LEU A 18 -26.28 18.79 -8.04
C LEU A 18 -25.29 19.32 -7.01
N LEU A 19 -25.28 18.77 -5.79
CA LEU A 19 -24.29 19.08 -4.76
C LEU A 19 -22.99 18.28 -4.95
N VAL A 20 -22.88 17.49 -6.02
CA VAL A 20 -21.66 16.77 -6.42
C VAL A 20 -21.06 17.44 -7.64
N ARG A 21 -19.83 17.96 -7.50
CA ARG A 21 -19.16 18.79 -8.51
C ARG A 21 -19.16 18.15 -9.91
N ALA A 22 -18.78 16.87 -10.01
CA ALA A 22 -18.74 16.15 -11.29
C ALA A 22 -20.10 16.11 -12.02
N SER A 23 -21.22 16.15 -11.28
CA SER A 23 -22.56 16.20 -11.88
C SER A 23 -22.96 17.63 -12.25
N ALA A 24 -22.62 18.61 -11.41
CA ALA A 24 -22.95 20.02 -11.58
C ALA A 24 -22.22 20.69 -12.75
N LEU A 25 -21.07 20.15 -13.16
CA LEU A 25 -20.31 20.64 -14.33
C LEU A 25 -20.90 20.22 -15.69
N ASN A 26 -21.93 19.37 -15.71
CA ASN A 26 -22.58 18.97 -16.96
C ASN A 26 -23.40 20.13 -17.52
N MET A 27 -23.19 20.47 -18.80
CA MET A 27 -23.94 21.54 -19.47
C MET A 27 -25.45 21.47 -19.24
N SER A 28 -26.04 22.59 -18.85
CA SER A 28 -27.42 22.75 -18.43
C SER A 28 -28.04 24.06 -18.93
N THR A 29 -29.37 24.12 -18.96
CA THR A 29 -30.14 25.36 -19.14
C THR A 29 -30.89 25.77 -17.87
N ASP A 30 -30.52 25.20 -16.72
CA ASP A 30 -31.07 25.56 -15.42
C ASP A 30 -30.23 26.60 -14.68
N LEU A 31 -30.80 27.77 -14.39
CA LEU A 31 -30.08 28.88 -13.76
C LEU A 31 -29.64 28.56 -12.31
N VAL A 32 -30.37 27.69 -11.61
CA VAL A 32 -29.98 27.27 -10.25
C VAL A 32 -28.68 26.49 -10.30
N GLN A 33 -28.49 25.62 -11.30
CA GLN A 33 -27.24 24.87 -11.45
C GLN A 33 -26.06 25.82 -11.72
N ALA A 34 -26.21 26.77 -12.63
CA ALA A 34 -25.17 27.77 -12.90
C ALA A 34 -24.80 28.56 -11.64
N GLY A 35 -25.78 28.97 -10.83
CA GLY A 35 -25.51 29.69 -9.60
C GLY A 35 -24.94 28.84 -8.46
N VAL A 36 -25.31 27.56 -8.38
CA VAL A 36 -24.68 26.60 -7.44
C VAL A 36 -23.20 26.42 -7.78
N VAL A 37 -22.85 26.25 -9.07
CA VAL A 37 -21.46 26.15 -9.51
C VAL A 37 -20.72 27.48 -9.31
N PHE A 38 -21.39 28.62 -9.47
CA PHE A 38 -20.79 29.92 -9.17
C PHE A 38 -20.50 30.09 -7.67
N ASN A 39 -21.40 29.66 -6.78
CA ASN A 39 -21.14 29.65 -5.33
C ASN A 39 -19.89 28.82 -4.98
N ASP A 40 -19.71 27.66 -5.61
CA ASP A 40 -18.50 26.83 -5.46
C ASP A 40 -17.23 27.58 -5.88
N ALA A 41 -17.30 28.32 -7.00
CA ALA A 41 -16.20 29.16 -7.46
C ALA A 41 -15.90 30.31 -6.47
N VAL A 42 -16.92 30.97 -5.92
CA VAL A 42 -16.74 32.02 -4.90
C VAL A 42 -16.03 31.45 -3.67
N ARG A 43 -16.40 30.25 -3.22
CA ARG A 43 -15.70 29.60 -2.09
C ARG A 43 -14.24 29.27 -2.43
N ALA A 44 -13.97 28.78 -3.64
CA ALA A 44 -12.61 28.48 -4.08
C ALA A 44 -11.71 29.73 -4.24
N SER A 45 -12.30 30.93 -4.37
CA SER A 45 -11.56 32.18 -4.58
C SER A 45 -10.86 32.73 -3.32
N LEU A 46 -11.16 32.17 -2.14
CA LEU A 46 -10.44 32.46 -0.88
C LEU A 46 -8.98 31.99 -0.89
N GLY A 47 -8.58 31.15 -1.85
CA GLY A 47 -7.22 30.62 -1.93
C GLY A 47 -6.88 30.00 -3.27
N LEU A 48 -6.51 30.81 -4.27
CA LEU A 48 -6.27 30.36 -5.66
C LEU A 48 -4.87 29.77 -5.88
N PHE A 49 -4.55 28.66 -5.22
CA PHE A 49 -3.29 27.95 -5.43
C PHE A 49 -3.33 27.03 -6.67
N SER A 50 -2.16 26.85 -7.28
CA SER A 50 -1.99 26.16 -8.58
C SER A 50 -1.23 24.83 -8.52
N GLN A 51 -0.60 24.49 -7.39
CA GLN A 51 0.17 23.25 -7.24
C GLN A 51 -0.62 22.19 -6.49
N ALA A 52 -0.60 20.95 -6.99
CA ALA A 52 -0.97 19.79 -6.19
C ALA A 52 0.16 19.52 -5.16
N GLY A 53 -0.21 19.15 -3.93
CA GLY A 53 0.75 18.70 -2.92
C GLY A 53 1.32 17.31 -3.25
N SER A 54 2.04 16.69 -2.31
CA SER A 54 2.53 15.29 -2.44
C SER A 54 1.41 14.23 -2.34
N GLY A 55 0.19 14.59 -2.68
CA GLY A 55 -1.05 13.83 -2.54
C GLY A 55 -2.08 14.30 -3.57
N ASN A 56 -3.16 13.53 -3.75
CA ASN A 56 -4.14 13.68 -4.84
C ASN A 56 -5.10 14.89 -4.68
N SER A 57 -4.60 16.04 -4.22
CA SER A 57 -5.39 17.26 -4.02
C SER A 57 -5.55 18.05 -5.31
N ASN A 58 -6.79 18.45 -5.58
CA ASN A 58 -7.11 19.32 -6.70
C ASN A 58 -6.65 20.76 -6.42
N PRO A 59 -5.89 21.41 -7.32
CA PRO A 59 -5.57 22.84 -7.21
C PRO A 59 -6.83 23.70 -7.30
N PHE A 60 -7.04 24.62 -6.35
CA PHE A 60 -8.20 25.51 -6.36
C PHE A 60 -8.25 26.40 -7.59
N LEU A 61 -7.10 26.85 -8.12
CA LEU A 61 -7.07 27.62 -9.37
C LEU A 61 -7.67 26.83 -10.55
N GLY A 62 -7.36 25.52 -10.63
CA GLY A 62 -7.91 24.65 -11.66
C GLY A 62 -9.40 24.39 -11.47
N SER A 63 -9.84 24.19 -10.21
CA SER A 63 -11.25 24.04 -9.87
C SER A 63 -12.05 25.29 -10.21
N TYR A 64 -11.61 26.46 -9.71
CA TYR A 64 -12.21 27.78 -9.94
C TYR A 64 -12.43 28.07 -11.42
N THR A 65 -11.38 27.93 -12.23
CA THR A 65 -11.47 28.20 -13.68
C THR A 65 -12.39 27.21 -14.39
N THR A 66 -12.41 25.94 -13.98
CA THR A 66 -13.33 24.93 -14.52
C THR A 66 -14.78 25.25 -14.17
N ASP A 67 -15.04 25.66 -12.93
CA ASP A 67 -16.38 26.02 -12.46
C ASP A 67 -16.88 27.24 -13.24
N LEU A 68 -16.06 28.29 -13.36
CA LEU A 68 -16.37 29.45 -14.17
C LEU A 68 -16.64 29.11 -15.65
N HIS A 69 -15.87 28.19 -16.25
CA HIS A 69 -16.15 27.74 -17.60
C HIS A 69 -17.49 27.00 -17.72
N ALA A 70 -17.87 26.20 -16.71
CA ALA A 70 -19.18 25.55 -16.68
C ALA A 70 -20.31 26.59 -16.57
N VAL A 71 -20.20 27.57 -15.67
CA VAL A 71 -21.16 28.68 -15.55
C VAL A 71 -21.26 29.46 -16.86
N GLN A 72 -20.13 29.76 -17.51
CA GLN A 72 -20.10 30.45 -18.79
C GLN A 72 -20.84 29.68 -19.89
N ASN A 73 -20.64 28.36 -19.95
CA ASN A 73 -21.28 27.48 -20.93
C ASN A 73 -22.79 27.38 -20.68
N ASP A 74 -23.21 27.26 -19.43
CA ASP A 74 -24.63 27.20 -19.06
C ASP A 74 -25.34 28.51 -19.41
N ILE A 75 -24.76 29.65 -19.04
CA ILE A 75 -25.30 30.97 -19.42
C ILE A 75 -25.34 31.15 -20.94
N ALA A 76 -24.29 30.71 -21.67
CA ALA A 76 -24.28 30.73 -23.13
C ALA A 76 -25.44 29.91 -23.72
N ALA A 77 -25.71 28.73 -23.17
CA ALA A 77 -26.80 27.86 -23.61
C ALA A 77 -28.17 28.49 -23.35
N MET A 78 -28.35 29.14 -22.19
CA MET A 78 -29.57 29.88 -21.82
C MET A 78 -29.81 31.07 -22.77
N LEU A 79 -28.78 31.87 -23.07
CA LEU A 79 -28.89 33.01 -23.98
C LEU A 79 -29.18 32.56 -25.43
N ALA A 80 -28.57 31.47 -25.88
CA ALA A 80 -28.82 30.91 -27.21
C ALA A 80 -30.23 30.34 -27.37
N ASN A 81 -30.84 29.85 -26.27
CA ASN A 81 -32.14 29.19 -26.26
C ASN A 81 -33.04 29.72 -25.13
N ALA A 82 -33.28 31.02 -25.08
CA ALA A 82 -34.01 31.67 -23.97
C ALA A 82 -35.40 31.07 -23.67
N GLY A 83 -36.04 30.41 -24.65
CA GLY A 83 -37.32 29.71 -24.45
C GLY A 83 -37.22 28.33 -23.78
N GLN A 84 -36.02 27.83 -23.49
CA GLN A 84 -35.75 26.52 -22.86
C GLN A 84 -35.09 26.66 -21.48
N VAL A 85 -34.99 27.89 -20.96
CA VAL A 85 -34.41 28.15 -19.65
C VAL A 85 -35.31 27.58 -18.57
N THR A 86 -34.69 26.95 -17.57
CA THR A 86 -35.37 26.49 -16.37
C THR A 86 -34.78 27.14 -15.12
N LEU A 87 -35.55 27.15 -14.05
CA LEU A 87 -35.14 27.53 -12.72
C LEU A 87 -35.67 26.48 -11.75
N GLY A 88 -34.77 25.68 -11.20
CA GLY A 88 -35.15 24.59 -10.31
C GLY A 88 -35.94 23.47 -11.00
N GLY A 89 -35.63 23.19 -12.26
CA GLY A 89 -36.30 22.23 -13.12
C GLY A 89 -37.66 22.70 -13.68
N GLN A 90 -38.07 23.94 -13.38
CA GLN A 90 -39.32 24.54 -13.88
C GLN A 90 -39.04 25.53 -15.00
N ALA A 91 -39.90 25.59 -16.01
CA ALA A 91 -39.76 26.55 -17.10
C ALA A 91 -39.72 27.99 -16.56
N PHE A 92 -38.72 28.77 -16.99
CA PHE A 92 -38.50 30.15 -16.58
C PHE A 92 -38.32 31.03 -17.80
N THR A 93 -39.09 32.12 -17.90
CA THR A 93 -39.06 33.01 -19.07
C THR A 93 -38.16 34.20 -18.77
N LEU A 94 -37.01 34.29 -19.45
CA LEU A 94 -36.14 35.47 -19.37
C LEU A 94 -36.81 36.70 -19.99
N ASN A 95 -36.82 37.81 -19.26
CA ASN A 95 -37.17 39.12 -19.78
C ASN A 95 -35.94 39.85 -20.38
N ALA A 96 -36.14 41.06 -20.92
CA ALA A 96 -35.06 41.82 -21.56
C ALA A 96 -33.95 42.26 -20.57
N THR A 97 -34.32 42.59 -19.32
CA THR A 97 -33.39 42.91 -18.24
C THR A 97 -32.57 41.68 -17.85
N ASP A 98 -33.24 40.54 -17.63
CA ASP A 98 -32.56 39.28 -17.30
C ASP A 98 -31.52 38.91 -18.38
N THR A 99 -31.91 39.05 -19.65
CA THR A 99 -31.04 38.75 -20.79
C THR A 99 -29.83 39.67 -20.83
N ALA A 100 -30.00 40.96 -20.52
CA ALA A 100 -28.90 41.91 -20.45
C ALA A 100 -27.94 41.58 -19.29
N VAL A 101 -28.48 41.28 -18.11
CA VAL A 101 -27.70 40.85 -16.93
C VAL A 101 -26.89 39.59 -17.25
N LEU A 102 -27.53 38.54 -17.78
CA LEU A 102 -26.82 37.30 -18.12
C LEU A 102 -25.75 37.50 -19.23
N THR A 103 -25.96 38.44 -20.14
CA THR A 103 -24.95 38.80 -21.15
C THR A 103 -23.74 39.49 -20.51
N ASN A 104 -23.96 40.40 -19.57
CA ASN A 104 -22.88 41.04 -18.81
C ASN A 104 -22.11 40.02 -17.97
N VAL A 105 -22.83 39.18 -17.23
CA VAL A 105 -22.24 38.11 -16.40
C VAL A 105 -21.37 37.18 -17.24
N GLN A 106 -21.80 36.81 -18.45
CA GLN A 106 -20.96 36.01 -19.36
C GLN A 106 -19.63 36.71 -19.72
N ALA A 107 -19.64 38.01 -19.94
CA ALA A 107 -18.44 38.80 -20.22
C ALA A 107 -17.55 38.92 -18.97
N GLN A 108 -18.15 39.18 -17.81
CA GLN A 108 -17.47 39.27 -16.52
C GLN A 108 -16.79 37.94 -16.13
N ILE A 109 -17.45 36.79 -16.35
CA ILE A 109 -16.84 35.48 -16.14
C ILE A 109 -15.58 35.30 -17.01
N SER A 110 -15.58 35.81 -18.24
CA SER A 110 -14.40 35.78 -19.11
C SER A 110 -13.24 36.60 -18.52
N THR A 111 -13.56 37.74 -17.89
CA THR A 111 -12.60 38.55 -17.14
C THR A 111 -12.06 37.80 -15.93
N LEU A 112 -12.92 37.15 -15.15
CA LEU A 112 -12.50 36.33 -13.99
C LEU A 112 -11.56 35.19 -14.39
N ILE A 113 -11.89 34.43 -15.44
CA ILE A 113 -11.03 33.34 -15.94
C ILE A 113 -9.64 33.89 -16.34
N THR A 114 -9.60 35.05 -16.97
CA THR A 114 -8.34 35.69 -17.39
C THR A 114 -7.53 36.16 -16.19
N ALA A 115 -8.17 36.80 -15.21
CA ALA A 115 -7.53 37.29 -14.00
C ALA A 115 -7.00 36.14 -13.12
N ALA A 116 -7.76 35.05 -12.98
CA ALA A 116 -7.37 33.89 -12.20
C ALA A 116 -6.02 33.30 -12.66
N GLY A 117 -5.78 33.20 -13.97
CA GLY A 117 -4.50 32.73 -14.48
C GLY A 117 -3.29 33.59 -14.07
N GLN A 118 -3.51 34.84 -13.65
CA GLN A 118 -2.46 35.80 -13.29
C GLN A 118 -2.12 35.81 -11.78
N THR A 119 -2.85 35.08 -10.93
CA THR A 119 -2.61 35.04 -9.47
C THR A 119 -1.33 34.30 -9.10
N THR A 120 -0.82 33.44 -9.98
CA THR A 120 0.40 32.64 -9.75
C THR A 120 1.71 33.41 -9.89
N ASN A 121 1.65 34.68 -10.29
CA ASN A 121 2.83 35.50 -10.55
C ASN A 121 2.82 36.75 -9.66
N ALA A 122 3.84 36.87 -8.81
CA ALA A 122 3.98 37.99 -7.87
C ALA A 122 3.95 39.38 -8.53
N ALA A 123 4.31 39.49 -9.81
CA ALA A 123 4.25 40.76 -10.54
C ALA A 123 2.83 41.16 -10.96
N THR A 124 1.91 40.20 -11.04
CA THR A 124 0.55 40.40 -11.54
C THR A 124 -0.53 40.15 -10.48
N ILE A 125 -0.20 39.44 -9.40
CA ILE A 125 -1.13 39.03 -8.34
C ILE A 125 -1.95 40.20 -7.78
N THR A 126 -1.33 41.35 -7.54
CA THR A 126 -2.08 42.52 -7.01
C THR A 126 -3.18 43.01 -7.94
N ALA A 127 -2.94 43.05 -9.25
CA ALA A 127 -3.97 43.46 -10.20
C ALA A 127 -5.00 42.33 -10.44
N ALA A 128 -4.55 41.08 -10.39
CA ALA A 128 -5.39 39.90 -10.54
C ALA A 128 -6.41 39.81 -9.41
N ASP A 129 -5.95 39.85 -8.15
CA ASP A 129 -6.81 39.69 -6.97
C ASP A 129 -7.85 40.80 -6.87
N GLN A 130 -7.45 42.05 -7.15
CA GLN A 130 -8.38 43.18 -7.23
C GLN A 130 -9.45 42.97 -8.31
N THR A 131 -9.06 42.45 -9.48
CA THR A 131 -9.99 42.18 -10.57
C THR A 131 -10.94 41.05 -10.19
N LEU A 132 -10.43 39.98 -9.57
CA LEU A 132 -11.23 38.85 -9.11
C LEU A 132 -12.28 39.30 -8.09
N HIS A 133 -11.85 39.98 -7.03
CA HIS A 133 -12.73 40.52 -6.00
C HIS A 133 -13.80 41.44 -6.60
N ALA A 134 -13.38 42.47 -7.36
CA ALA A 134 -14.31 43.47 -7.88
C ALA A 134 -15.33 42.88 -8.85
N VAL A 135 -14.90 42.03 -9.79
CA VAL A 135 -15.79 41.45 -10.80
C VAL A 135 -16.70 40.38 -10.21
N GLN A 136 -16.23 39.61 -9.21
CA GLN A 136 -17.07 38.66 -8.48
C GLN A 136 -18.22 39.39 -7.75
N GLN A 137 -17.90 40.47 -7.03
CA GLN A 137 -18.91 41.28 -6.37
C GLN A 137 -19.84 41.97 -7.37
N GLU A 138 -19.34 42.38 -8.55
CA GLU A 138 -20.17 42.94 -9.63
C GLU A 138 -21.20 41.91 -10.14
N ILE A 139 -20.79 40.67 -10.41
CA ILE A 139 -21.70 39.58 -10.82
C ILE A 139 -22.80 39.36 -9.78
N LEU A 140 -22.41 39.24 -8.50
CA LEU A 140 -23.37 39.03 -7.41
C LEU A 140 -24.34 40.21 -7.30
N GLN A 141 -23.87 41.44 -7.45
CA GLN A 141 -24.70 42.64 -7.41
C GLN A 141 -25.64 42.74 -8.62
N GLU A 142 -25.21 42.38 -9.82
CA GLU A 142 -26.05 42.41 -11.02
C GLU A 142 -27.18 41.38 -10.94
N ILE A 143 -26.88 40.14 -10.54
CA ILE A 143 -27.89 39.08 -10.40
C ILE A 143 -28.85 39.38 -9.24
N ASN A 144 -28.32 39.76 -8.08
CA ASN A 144 -29.16 40.05 -6.91
C ASN A 144 -29.89 41.40 -7.01
N GLY A 145 -29.39 42.31 -7.85
CA GLY A 145 -30.03 43.60 -8.16
C GLY A 145 -31.18 43.48 -9.17
N ASP A 146 -31.21 42.41 -9.99
CA ASP A 146 -32.36 42.10 -10.84
C ASP A 146 -33.48 41.47 -9.99
N ALA A 147 -34.60 42.18 -9.86
CA ALA A 147 -35.72 41.75 -9.03
C ALA A 147 -36.42 40.48 -9.54
N HIS A 148 -36.37 40.20 -10.85
CA HIS A 148 -36.99 39.02 -11.43
C HIS A 148 -36.13 37.77 -11.22
N LEU A 149 -34.82 37.88 -11.47
CA LEU A 149 -33.86 36.79 -11.21
C LEU A 149 -33.75 36.49 -9.71
N SER A 150 -33.43 37.48 -8.88
CA SER A 150 -33.27 37.31 -7.43
C SER A 150 -34.54 36.80 -6.76
N GLY A 151 -35.71 37.32 -7.13
CA GLY A 151 -37.01 36.88 -6.59
C GLY A 151 -37.38 35.44 -6.96
N ALA A 152 -36.78 34.89 -8.01
CA ALA A 152 -36.94 33.50 -8.42
C ALA A 152 -35.90 32.58 -7.77
N LEU A 153 -34.63 32.96 -7.78
CA LEU A 153 -33.53 32.20 -7.16
C LEU A 153 -33.72 32.03 -5.65
N ASN A 154 -34.19 33.08 -4.95
CA ASN A 154 -34.47 33.04 -3.50
C ASN A 154 -35.59 32.07 -3.08
N LYS A 155 -36.28 31.44 -4.03
CA LYS A 155 -37.30 30.41 -3.74
C LYS A 155 -36.75 28.99 -3.84
N VAL A 156 -35.52 28.82 -4.31
CA VAL A 156 -34.88 27.52 -4.50
C VAL A 156 -33.68 27.44 -3.57
N ASN A 157 -33.94 27.02 -2.34
CA ASN A 157 -32.91 26.81 -1.34
C ASN A 157 -32.27 25.43 -1.51
N PHE A 158 -31.01 25.33 -1.13
CA PHE A 158 -30.29 24.08 -1.07
C PHE A 158 -29.50 23.96 0.23
N LEU A 159 -29.42 22.74 0.77
CA LEU A 159 -28.59 22.48 1.94
C LEU A 159 -27.15 22.36 1.48
N ALA A 160 -26.33 23.36 1.80
CA ALA A 160 -24.90 23.34 1.57
C ALA A 160 -24.21 22.22 2.36
N ASN A 161 -23.02 21.82 1.93
CA ASN A 161 -22.22 20.83 2.64
C ASN A 161 -21.82 21.27 4.07
N THR A 162 -21.86 22.56 4.35
CA THR A 162 -21.64 23.16 5.67
C THR A 162 -22.84 23.03 6.61
N GLY A 163 -24.02 22.65 6.09
CA GLY A 163 -25.26 22.58 6.86
C GLY A 163 -26.12 23.85 6.79
N GLY A 164 -25.60 24.94 6.20
CA GLY A 164 -26.33 26.15 5.86
C GLY A 164 -27.36 25.96 4.73
N GLN A 165 -28.37 26.84 4.69
CA GLN A 165 -29.35 26.89 3.60
C GLN A 165 -29.00 28.03 2.64
N ASP A 166 -28.48 27.65 1.49
CA ASP A 166 -27.98 28.55 0.46
C ASP A 166 -29.02 28.76 -0.64
N VAL A 167 -28.80 29.80 -1.45
CA VAL A 167 -29.45 29.98 -2.76
C VAL A 167 -28.40 30.13 -3.86
N ALA A 168 -28.78 29.88 -5.11
CA ALA A 168 -27.88 30.08 -6.24
C ALA A 168 -27.50 31.56 -6.40
N PHE A 169 -26.21 31.86 -6.64
CA PHE A 169 -25.64 33.22 -6.62
C PHE A 169 -25.80 33.90 -5.25
N GLN A 170 -25.45 33.17 -4.18
CA GLN A 170 -25.51 33.62 -2.80
C GLN A 170 -24.56 34.81 -2.58
N ASN A 171 -25.07 35.88 -1.96
CA ASN A 171 -24.21 37.00 -1.54
C ASN A 171 -23.23 36.56 -0.46
N THR A 172 -22.02 37.12 -0.48
CA THR A 172 -21.07 36.98 0.62
C THR A 172 -21.63 37.60 1.91
N PRO A 173 -21.22 37.12 3.10
CA PRO A 173 -21.61 37.69 4.37
C PRO A 173 -21.33 39.18 4.49
N ALA A 174 -22.28 39.91 5.09
CA ALA A 174 -22.07 41.33 5.37
C ALA A 174 -21.03 41.52 6.48
N GLY A 175 -19.93 42.22 6.14
CA GLY A 175 -18.91 42.68 7.08
C GLY A 175 -18.93 44.20 7.30
N ALA A 176 -18.25 44.66 8.34
CA ALA A 176 -18.04 46.08 8.59
C ALA A 176 -16.72 46.34 9.34
N ASP A 177 -16.00 47.36 8.91
CA ASP A 177 -14.68 47.78 9.42
C ASP A 177 -14.59 49.31 9.62
N ASP A 178 -15.74 50.01 9.68
CA ASP A 178 -15.72 51.44 10.00
C ASP A 178 -15.13 51.67 11.40
N ALA A 179 -14.63 52.89 11.65
CA ALA A 179 -13.90 53.21 12.87
C ALA A 179 -14.64 52.89 14.18
N ALA A 180 -15.99 52.95 14.20
CA ALA A 180 -16.76 52.59 15.38
C ALA A 180 -16.82 51.06 15.55
N THR A 181 -17.02 50.32 14.46
CA THR A 181 -17.04 48.85 14.46
C THR A 181 -15.68 48.28 14.84
N LEU A 182 -14.57 48.80 14.28
CA LEU A 182 -13.21 48.39 14.65
C LEU A 182 -12.91 48.63 16.14
N ALA A 183 -13.32 49.77 16.69
CA ALA A 183 -13.14 50.09 18.09
C ALA A 183 -13.95 49.15 19.00
N ALA A 184 -15.18 48.80 18.62
CA ALA A 184 -16.04 47.87 19.35
C ALA A 184 -15.47 46.44 19.34
N ALA A 185 -15.01 45.98 18.17
CA ALA A 185 -14.34 44.69 18.01
C ALA A 185 -13.05 44.61 18.84
N THR A 186 -12.18 45.61 18.73
CA THR A 186 -10.92 45.70 19.50
C THR A 186 -11.16 45.65 21.01
N ALA A 187 -12.21 46.34 21.49
CA ALA A 187 -12.59 46.32 22.90
C ALA A 187 -13.15 44.97 23.37
N GLY A 188 -13.55 44.09 22.44
CA GLY A 188 -14.21 42.82 22.76
C GLY A 188 -15.61 43.01 23.34
N ASN A 189 -16.34 44.06 22.92
CA ASN A 189 -17.66 44.38 23.50
C ASN A 189 -18.65 43.22 23.37
N THR A 190 -18.70 42.59 22.20
CA THR A 190 -19.47 41.35 21.93
C THR A 190 -18.74 40.48 20.90
N LEU A 191 -19.04 39.18 20.88
CA LEU A 191 -18.52 38.28 19.83
C LEU A 191 -19.05 38.67 18.44
N LYS A 192 -20.27 39.19 18.37
CA LYS A 192 -20.85 39.75 17.14
C LYS A 192 -20.01 40.89 16.56
N ASP A 193 -19.57 41.85 17.39
CA ASP A 193 -18.77 42.99 16.91
C ASP A 193 -17.44 42.50 16.30
N VAL A 194 -16.80 41.53 16.96
CA VAL A 194 -15.60 40.86 16.43
C VAL A 194 -15.89 40.15 15.12
N GLY A 195 -16.98 39.38 15.06
CA GLY A 195 -17.33 38.60 13.87
C GLY A 195 -17.78 39.43 12.67
N LEU A 196 -18.29 40.65 12.86
CA LEU A 196 -18.59 41.57 11.76
C LEU A 196 -17.32 42.09 11.08
N VAL A 197 -16.27 42.35 11.85
CA VAL A 197 -14.94 42.67 11.30
C VAL A 197 -14.34 41.43 10.63
N PHE A 198 -14.52 40.23 11.20
CA PHE A 198 -14.08 38.99 10.56
C PHE A 198 -14.75 38.75 9.20
N ASN A 199 -16.07 38.92 9.09
CA ASN A 199 -16.76 38.84 7.80
C ASN A 199 -16.16 39.82 6.77
N LYS A 200 -15.69 40.99 7.21
CA LYS A 200 -15.06 41.97 6.32
C LYS A 200 -13.69 41.50 5.84
N VAL A 201 -12.90 40.84 6.70
CA VAL A 201 -11.65 40.19 6.29
C VAL A 201 -11.90 39.14 5.21
N VAL A 202 -12.92 38.29 5.38
CA VAL A 202 -13.29 37.24 4.41
C VAL A 202 -13.71 37.86 3.07
N ASP A 203 -14.54 38.90 3.08
CA ASP A 203 -14.90 39.67 1.87
C ASP A 203 -13.66 40.22 1.15
N LEU A 204 -12.75 40.88 1.89
CA LEU A 204 -11.51 41.43 1.34
C LEU A 204 -10.53 40.38 0.82
N ALA A 205 -10.52 39.19 1.42
CA ALA A 205 -9.69 38.05 1.02
C ALA A 205 -10.31 37.25 -0.13
N SER A 206 -11.60 37.43 -0.44
CA SER A 206 -12.25 36.79 -1.58
C SER A 206 -11.66 37.34 -2.88
N GLY A 207 -10.90 36.50 -3.59
CA GLY A 207 -10.08 36.89 -4.74
C GLY A 207 -8.58 37.04 -4.42
N GLY A 208 -8.17 37.00 -3.16
CA GLY A 208 -6.78 36.97 -2.69
C GLY A 208 -6.33 38.19 -1.86
N ILE A 209 -5.32 37.99 -1.00
CA ILE A 209 -4.63 39.05 -0.27
C ILE A 209 -3.41 39.54 -1.06
N SER A 210 -3.45 40.81 -1.43
CA SER A 210 -2.41 41.49 -2.19
C SER A 210 -1.84 42.69 -1.43
N THR A 211 -0.80 43.33 -1.98
CA THR A 211 -0.25 44.55 -1.35
C THR A 211 -1.25 45.70 -1.22
N ALA A 212 -2.37 45.66 -1.95
CA ALA A 212 -3.36 46.73 -1.95
C ALA A 212 -4.36 46.67 -0.78
N ASN A 213 -4.76 45.47 -0.38
CA ASN A 213 -5.70 45.24 0.74
C ASN A 213 -4.99 44.74 2.01
N LEU A 214 -3.71 44.34 1.96
CA LEU A 214 -2.96 43.82 3.11
C LEU A 214 -3.04 44.72 4.35
N GLN A 215 -2.96 46.05 4.19
CA GLN A 215 -2.97 46.96 5.35
C GLN A 215 -4.31 46.94 6.09
N GLU A 216 -5.41 46.90 5.35
CA GLU A 216 -6.78 46.82 5.87
C GLU A 216 -6.97 45.47 6.57
N VAL A 217 -6.68 44.37 5.87
CA VAL A 217 -6.71 43.01 6.43
C VAL A 217 -5.88 42.87 7.70
N THR A 218 -4.66 43.42 7.74
CA THR A 218 -3.79 43.38 8.93
C THR A 218 -4.41 44.15 10.10
N THR A 219 -5.03 45.30 9.82
CA THR A 219 -5.66 46.14 10.85
C THR A 219 -6.86 45.42 11.46
N ASP A 220 -7.67 44.82 10.61
CA ASP A 220 -8.88 44.09 10.98
C ASP A 220 -8.55 42.82 11.77
N LEU A 221 -7.60 42.01 11.29
CA LEU A 221 -7.11 40.83 12.01
C LEU A 221 -6.50 41.20 13.37
N THR A 222 -5.82 42.35 13.47
CA THR A 222 -5.31 42.85 14.77
C THR A 222 -6.46 43.19 15.73
N ALA A 223 -7.51 43.86 15.24
CA ALA A 223 -8.69 44.18 16.03
C ALA A 223 -9.42 42.91 16.49
N ILE A 224 -9.56 41.91 15.62
CA ILE A 224 -10.17 40.62 15.91
C ILE A 224 -9.36 39.87 16.98
N SER A 225 -8.04 39.74 16.80
CA SER A 225 -7.15 39.07 17.75
C SER A 225 -7.22 39.71 19.15
N GLN A 226 -7.19 41.04 19.20
CA GLN A 226 -7.31 41.77 20.46
C GLN A 226 -8.71 41.61 21.09
N GLY A 227 -9.76 41.65 20.28
CA GLY A 227 -11.13 41.46 20.69
C GLY A 227 -11.39 40.08 21.30
N LEU A 228 -10.99 39.01 20.61
CA LEU A 228 -11.07 37.64 21.10
C LEU A 228 -10.27 37.46 22.40
N THR A 229 -9.06 38.04 22.48
CA THR A 229 -8.26 38.04 23.70
C THR A 229 -8.98 38.72 24.87
N ASN A 230 -9.66 39.84 24.62
CA ASN A 230 -10.42 40.57 25.64
C ASN A 230 -11.64 39.77 26.11
N ILE A 231 -12.36 39.12 25.19
CA ILE A 231 -13.49 38.23 25.51
C ILE A 231 -13.02 37.06 26.37
N LEU A 232 -11.95 36.36 25.96
CA LEU A 232 -11.39 35.22 26.69
C LEU A 232 -10.90 35.58 28.11
N ASN A 233 -10.45 36.82 28.32
CA ASN A 233 -10.04 37.31 29.64
C ASN A 233 -11.21 37.85 30.49
N ASN A 234 -12.39 38.06 29.89
CA ASN A 234 -13.58 38.57 30.56
C ASN A 234 -14.50 37.44 31.03
N LYS A 235 -14.30 36.99 32.28
CA LYS A 235 -15.07 35.90 32.90
C LYS A 235 -16.59 36.11 32.87
N THR A 236 -17.07 37.36 32.97
CA THR A 236 -18.50 37.64 32.94
C THR A 236 -19.09 37.44 31.55
N GLN A 237 -18.34 37.81 30.52
CA GLN A 237 -18.76 37.67 29.14
C GLN A 237 -18.70 36.22 28.67
N LEU A 238 -17.65 35.48 29.03
CA LEU A 238 -17.58 34.03 28.81
C LEU A 238 -18.78 33.31 29.44
N ALA A 239 -19.09 33.59 30.71
CA ALA A 239 -20.24 33.00 31.38
C ALA A 239 -21.59 33.37 30.74
N GLN A 240 -21.68 34.49 30.01
CA GLN A 240 -22.87 34.85 29.23
C GLN A 240 -22.98 34.02 27.94
N ILE A 241 -21.85 33.78 27.27
CA ILE A 241 -21.77 32.96 26.05
C ILE A 241 -22.09 31.49 26.40
N GLU A 242 -21.56 30.98 27.51
CA GLU A 242 -21.72 29.60 27.97
C GLU A 242 -23.07 29.33 28.67
N ASN A 243 -23.96 30.32 28.71
CA ASN A 243 -25.16 30.26 29.52
C ASN A 243 -26.11 29.15 29.02
N GLY A 244 -26.50 28.26 29.94
CA GLY A 244 -27.38 27.12 29.64
C GLY A 244 -26.64 25.83 29.27
N GLU A 245 -25.31 25.86 29.20
CA GLU A 245 -24.50 24.68 28.87
C GLU A 245 -24.18 23.80 30.08
N THR A 246 -23.83 22.55 29.81
CA THR A 246 -23.14 21.71 30.81
C THR A 246 -21.72 22.21 31.01
N ALA A 247 -21.09 21.93 32.15
CA ALA A 247 -19.72 22.36 32.41
C ALA A 247 -18.71 21.89 31.34
N ASN A 248 -18.90 20.69 30.78
CA ASN A 248 -18.05 20.18 29.70
C ASN A 248 -18.28 20.92 28.39
N ALA A 249 -19.54 21.21 28.04
CA ALA A 249 -19.88 21.97 26.84
C ALA A 249 -19.34 23.40 26.93
N ALA A 250 -19.53 24.08 28.07
CA ALA A 250 -18.95 25.40 28.32
C ALA A 250 -17.42 25.43 28.16
N ALA A 251 -16.72 24.40 28.68
CA ALA A 251 -15.28 24.29 28.51
C ALA A 251 -14.89 24.10 27.03
N LEU A 252 -15.66 23.34 26.26
CA LEU A 252 -15.45 23.17 24.82
C LEU A 252 -15.71 24.48 24.05
N THR A 253 -16.78 25.21 24.36
CA THR A 253 -17.08 26.55 23.83
C THR A 253 -15.92 27.54 24.05
N THR A 254 -15.31 27.51 25.23
CA THR A 254 -14.09 28.30 25.52
C THR A 254 -12.90 27.84 24.67
N ILE A 255 -12.68 26.53 24.50
CA ILE A 255 -11.60 25.99 23.66
C ILE A 255 -11.79 26.42 22.21
N HIS A 256 -13.01 26.32 21.66
CA HIS A 256 -13.33 26.79 20.30
C HIS A 256 -12.96 28.27 20.09
N LEU A 257 -13.25 29.16 21.04
CA LEU A 257 -12.82 30.57 20.96
C LEU A 257 -11.29 30.74 21.00
N GLN A 258 -10.58 29.90 21.76
CA GLN A 258 -9.12 29.89 21.79
C GLN A 258 -8.54 29.41 20.46
N THR A 259 -9.15 28.38 19.85
CA THR A 259 -8.79 27.89 18.52
C THR A 259 -8.92 28.99 17.47
N VAL A 260 -10.07 29.68 17.42
CA VAL A 260 -10.30 30.79 16.48
C VAL A 260 -9.29 31.92 16.68
N LEU A 261 -8.96 32.26 17.94
CA LEU A 261 -7.89 33.22 18.22
C LEU A 261 -6.53 32.73 17.69
N GLY A 262 -6.22 31.44 17.83
CA GLY A 262 -5.02 30.81 17.27
C GLY A 262 -4.94 30.95 15.76
N GLN A 263 -6.02 30.59 15.05
CA GLN A 263 -6.12 30.68 13.59
C GLN A 263 -6.01 32.12 13.09
N VAL A 264 -6.70 33.07 13.73
CA VAL A 264 -6.57 34.51 13.40
C VAL A 264 -5.12 35.00 13.58
N ASN A 265 -4.44 34.55 14.63
CA ASN A 265 -3.03 34.91 14.83
C ASN A 265 -2.10 34.24 13.81
N LEU A 266 -2.41 33.01 13.39
CA LEU A 266 -1.66 32.34 12.33
C LEU A 266 -1.79 33.09 11.00
N GLU A 267 -3.02 33.51 10.66
CA GLU A 267 -3.29 34.31 9.47
C GLU A 267 -2.52 35.64 9.50
N LEU A 268 -2.65 36.38 10.60
CA LEU A 268 -2.00 37.67 10.81
C LEU A 268 -0.48 37.60 10.72
N ASN A 269 0.14 36.59 11.33
CA ASN A 269 1.59 36.53 11.51
C ASN A 269 2.29 35.75 10.39
N GLN A 270 1.61 34.83 9.71
CA GLN A 270 2.23 33.92 8.75
C GLN A 270 1.71 34.10 7.31
N TYR A 271 0.40 34.05 7.08
CA TYR A 271 -0.15 33.89 5.73
C TYR A 271 -0.46 35.19 5.02
N ALA A 272 -1.20 36.12 5.62
CA ALA A 272 -1.67 37.33 4.95
C ALA A 272 -0.54 38.09 4.21
N LYS A 273 0.63 38.23 4.84
CA LYS A 273 1.79 38.87 4.20
C LYS A 273 2.43 38.01 3.12
N ALA A 274 2.55 36.71 3.35
CA ALA A 274 3.20 35.79 2.42
C ALA A 274 2.38 35.62 1.12
N GLU A 275 1.05 35.68 1.21
CA GLU A 275 0.14 35.58 0.07
C GLU A 275 0.42 36.66 -0.98
N THR A 276 0.76 37.88 -0.56
CA THR A 276 1.11 39.00 -1.47
C THR A 276 2.27 38.72 -2.43
N THR A 277 3.02 37.64 -2.21
CA THR A 277 4.13 37.18 -3.05
C THR A 277 3.79 35.96 -3.91
N GLY A 278 2.53 35.53 -3.96
CA GLY A 278 2.10 34.29 -4.60
C GLY A 278 2.59 33.04 -3.87
N ASN A 279 2.80 33.14 -2.54
CA ASN A 279 3.25 31.99 -1.76
C ASN A 279 2.14 30.94 -1.69
N GLN A 280 2.39 29.77 -2.27
CA GLN A 280 1.41 28.69 -2.37
C GLN A 280 0.99 28.10 -1.01
N ALA A 281 1.86 28.14 0.01
CA ALA A 281 1.48 27.73 1.37
C ALA A 281 0.45 28.72 1.95
N ALA A 282 0.72 30.01 1.79
CA ALA A 282 -0.14 31.07 2.27
C ALA A 282 -1.49 31.10 1.54
N LEU A 283 -1.48 31.01 0.19
CA LEU A 283 -2.71 30.92 -0.60
C LEU A 283 -3.62 29.78 -0.17
N ARG A 284 -3.05 28.64 0.26
CA ARG A 284 -3.85 27.54 0.81
C ARG A 284 -4.24 27.77 2.27
N GLY A 285 -3.29 28.21 3.08
CA GLY A 285 -3.46 28.44 4.52
C GLY A 285 -4.48 29.52 4.86
N THR A 286 -4.59 30.56 4.04
CA THR A 286 -5.61 31.60 4.23
C THR A 286 -7.02 31.03 4.03
N ALA A 287 -7.24 30.20 3.01
CA ALA A 287 -8.53 29.55 2.80
C ALA A 287 -8.88 28.59 3.95
N ASP A 288 -7.94 27.75 4.38
CA ASP A 288 -8.13 26.82 5.51
C ASP A 288 -8.43 27.60 6.82
N ASN A 289 -7.60 28.57 7.19
CA ASN A 289 -7.74 29.34 8.42
C ASN A 289 -9.09 30.08 8.51
N LEU A 290 -9.48 30.77 7.44
CA LEU A 290 -10.69 31.57 7.44
C LEU A 290 -11.94 30.68 7.45
N LEU A 291 -11.94 29.60 6.66
CA LEU A 291 -13.07 28.66 6.61
C LEU A 291 -13.21 27.87 7.91
N ASP A 292 -12.12 27.42 8.51
CA ASP A 292 -12.19 26.71 9.79
C ASP A 292 -12.68 27.61 10.92
N SER A 293 -12.25 28.88 10.94
CA SER A 293 -12.75 29.86 11.91
C SER A 293 -14.27 30.06 11.80
N ILE A 294 -14.81 30.02 10.57
CA ILE A 294 -16.25 30.02 10.32
C ILE A 294 -16.87 28.72 10.84
N ASP A 295 -16.35 27.57 10.41
CA ASP A 295 -16.92 26.26 10.71
C ASP A 295 -16.94 25.97 12.22
N ILE A 296 -15.93 26.41 12.98
CA ILE A 296 -15.87 26.29 14.45
C ILE A 296 -17.00 27.10 15.11
N ILE A 297 -17.17 28.38 14.73
CA ILE A 297 -18.20 29.24 15.33
C ILE A 297 -19.60 28.81 14.90
N GLN A 298 -19.78 28.41 13.64
CA GLN A 298 -21.07 28.05 13.08
C GLN A 298 -21.59 26.69 13.58
N ASN A 299 -20.70 25.74 13.86
CA ASN A 299 -21.07 24.44 14.43
C ASN A 299 -21.23 24.45 15.96
N ASP A 300 -20.81 25.52 16.63
CA ASP A 300 -21.09 25.74 18.05
C ASP A 300 -22.32 26.63 18.21
N ALA A 301 -23.43 26.03 18.66
CA ALA A 301 -24.71 26.74 18.75
C ALA A 301 -24.64 28.01 19.63
N ASN A 302 -23.85 27.98 20.71
CA ASN A 302 -23.74 29.12 21.61
C ASN A 302 -22.83 30.21 21.06
N LEU A 303 -21.73 29.85 20.40
CA LEU A 303 -20.88 30.82 19.69
C LEU A 303 -21.62 31.44 18.51
N ASN A 304 -22.34 30.65 17.72
CA ASN A 304 -23.20 31.15 16.64
C ASN A 304 -24.21 32.17 17.16
N MET A 305 -24.95 31.86 18.23
CA MET A 305 -25.88 32.82 18.85
C MET A 305 -25.17 34.06 19.39
N ALA A 306 -24.01 33.92 20.04
CA ALA A 306 -23.23 35.03 20.57
C ALA A 306 -22.64 35.93 19.47
N ALA A 307 -22.34 35.36 18.30
CA ALA A 307 -21.96 36.07 17.09
C ALA A 307 -23.16 36.73 16.38
N GLY A 308 -24.39 36.52 16.87
CA GLY A 308 -25.61 37.13 16.35
C GLY A 308 -26.41 36.27 15.36
N GLY A 309 -26.08 34.99 15.25
CA GLY A 309 -26.84 33.98 14.51
C GLY A 309 -28.05 33.45 15.28
N ASN A 310 -28.53 32.26 14.93
CA ASN A 310 -29.74 31.63 15.46
C ASN A 310 -29.51 30.27 16.13
N GLY A 311 -28.25 29.89 16.36
CA GLY A 311 -27.82 28.60 16.88
C GLY A 311 -27.70 27.50 15.82
N MET A 312 -27.79 27.85 14.54
CA MET A 312 -27.58 26.95 13.41
C MET A 312 -26.62 27.57 12.40
N PRO A 313 -25.87 26.74 11.64
CA PRO A 313 -24.97 27.25 10.60
C PRO A 313 -25.73 28.06 9.52
N GLY A 314 -25.13 29.15 9.04
CA GLY A 314 -25.65 29.92 7.92
C GLY A 314 -25.11 31.36 7.80
N HIS A 315 -25.78 32.17 6.98
CA HIS A 315 -25.29 33.48 6.52
C HIS A 315 -25.64 34.68 7.44
N ALA A 316 -25.95 34.45 8.73
CA ALA A 316 -26.38 35.50 9.65
C ALA A 316 -25.41 35.69 10.82
N GLY A 317 -25.17 36.95 11.20
CA GLY A 317 -24.26 37.30 12.30
C GLY A 317 -22.82 37.51 11.83
N GLY A 318 -21.90 37.51 12.78
CA GLY A 318 -20.46 37.48 12.52
C GLY A 318 -19.92 36.05 12.38
N PHE A 319 -18.75 35.87 11.76
CA PHE A 319 -18.22 34.56 11.36
C PHE A 319 -19.23 33.75 10.54
N ALA A 320 -20.01 34.42 9.69
CA ALA A 320 -21.10 33.76 8.97
C ALA A 320 -20.56 32.92 7.81
N GLU A 321 -21.33 31.92 7.40
CA GLU A 321 -20.92 31.06 6.29
C GLU A 321 -20.84 31.82 4.97
N ASP A 322 -19.72 31.67 4.28
CA ASP A 322 -19.63 31.89 2.84
C ASP A 322 -20.48 30.87 2.08
N PRO A 323 -20.81 31.13 0.80
CA PRO A 323 -21.51 30.17 -0.03
C PRO A 323 -20.90 28.77 0.05
N GLY A 324 -21.77 27.76 0.16
CA GLY A 324 -21.42 26.36 0.27
C GLY A 324 -20.71 25.83 -0.95
N GLY A 325 -19.60 25.10 -0.73
CA GLY A 325 -18.88 24.40 -1.79
C GLY A 325 -19.56 23.10 -2.20
N LEU A 326 -19.25 22.63 -3.40
CA LEU A 326 -19.71 21.34 -3.93
C LEU A 326 -18.90 20.17 -3.37
N THR A 327 -19.55 19.02 -3.24
CA THR A 327 -18.89 17.77 -2.89
C THR A 327 -17.91 17.40 -3.99
N GLY A 328 -16.64 17.21 -3.61
CA GLY A 328 -15.54 16.88 -4.52
C GLY A 328 -14.75 18.09 -5.02
N THR A 329 -15.09 19.32 -4.61
CA THR A 329 -14.25 20.52 -4.83
C THR A 329 -12.96 20.38 -4.03
N VAL A 330 -13.08 20.06 -2.75
CA VAL A 330 -11.97 19.63 -1.89
C VAL A 330 -11.92 18.10 -1.91
N THR A 331 -10.80 17.54 -2.37
CA THR A 331 -10.54 16.10 -2.29
C THR A 331 -9.74 15.77 -1.04
N LYS A 332 -10.00 14.59 -0.47
CA LYS A 332 -9.18 14.10 0.65
C LYS A 332 -7.73 13.99 0.21
N PHE A 333 -6.83 14.37 1.10
CA PHE A 333 -5.40 14.32 0.82
C PHE A 333 -4.90 12.89 0.93
N GLN A 334 -4.29 12.37 -0.13
CA GLN A 334 -3.66 11.05 -0.13
C GLN A 334 -2.26 11.15 0.44
N ASP A 335 -2.05 10.53 1.59
CA ASP A 335 -0.77 10.55 2.30
C ASP A 335 0.28 9.68 1.60
N ASN A 336 1.53 10.15 1.66
CA ASN A 336 2.71 9.33 1.43
C ASN A 336 3.01 8.47 2.68
N GLN A 337 4.01 7.58 2.61
CA GLN A 337 4.30 6.67 3.72
C GLN A 337 4.67 7.38 5.03
N ALA A 338 5.43 8.48 4.96
CA ALA A 338 5.85 9.23 6.14
C ALA A 338 4.65 9.91 6.82
N GLN A 339 3.77 10.50 6.02
CA GLN A 339 2.51 11.09 6.47
C GLN A 339 1.58 10.02 7.05
N THR A 340 1.49 8.84 6.42
CA THR A 340 0.70 7.72 6.95
C THR A 340 1.18 7.23 8.30
N ASN A 341 2.50 7.12 8.47
CA ASN A 341 3.07 6.73 9.75
C ASN A 341 2.83 7.79 10.83
N PHE A 342 3.01 9.06 10.47
CA PHE A 342 2.78 10.18 11.38
C PHE A 342 1.32 10.20 11.86
N TRP A 343 0.35 10.23 10.93
CA TRP A 343 -1.06 10.30 11.30
C TRP A 343 -1.52 9.11 12.11
N ALA A 344 -1.05 7.90 11.78
CA ALA A 344 -1.37 6.70 12.55
C ALA A 344 -0.84 6.76 14.00
N ALA A 345 0.37 7.28 14.20
CA ALA A 345 0.96 7.49 15.53
C ALA A 345 0.26 8.62 16.29
N PHE A 346 0.00 9.72 15.61
CA PHE A 346 -0.66 10.89 16.16
C PHE A 346 -2.07 10.54 16.65
N LEU A 347 -2.87 9.88 15.81
CA LEU A 347 -4.22 9.40 16.10
C LEU A 347 -4.29 8.48 17.33
N ALA A 348 -3.39 7.49 17.38
CA ALA A 348 -3.34 6.52 18.47
C ALA A 348 -2.97 7.16 19.82
N GLU A 349 -2.05 8.11 19.79
CA GLU A 349 -1.63 8.88 20.97
C GLU A 349 -2.78 9.78 21.46
N ALA A 350 -3.45 10.52 20.57
CA ALA A 350 -4.60 11.38 20.88
C ALA A 350 -5.69 10.63 21.64
N ASN A 351 -6.10 9.46 21.10
CA ASN A 351 -7.12 8.62 21.70
C ASN A 351 -6.69 8.05 23.06
N THR A 352 -5.39 7.80 23.25
CA THR A 352 -4.87 7.32 24.54
C THR A 352 -4.82 8.43 25.59
N ILE A 353 -4.41 9.64 25.19
CA ILE A 353 -4.46 10.83 26.03
C ILE A 353 -5.91 11.09 26.46
N ASN A 354 -6.85 11.12 25.51
CA ASN A 354 -8.29 11.29 25.79
C ASN A 354 -8.80 10.26 26.83
N ALA A 355 -8.54 8.96 26.61
CA ALA A 355 -8.97 7.91 27.53
C ALA A 355 -8.37 8.08 28.93
N THR A 356 -7.17 8.63 29.04
CA THR A 356 -6.51 8.92 30.33
C THR A 356 -7.13 10.13 31.01
N LEU A 357 -7.37 11.23 30.28
CA LEU A 357 -8.02 12.43 30.80
C LEU A 357 -9.44 12.15 31.29
N GLN A 358 -10.21 11.32 30.57
CA GLN A 358 -11.55 10.88 31.00
C GLN A 358 -11.51 10.08 32.32
N LYS A 359 -10.50 9.21 32.50
CA LYS A 359 -10.33 8.47 33.77
C LYS A 359 -9.98 9.42 34.92
N ILE A 360 -9.18 10.46 34.68
CA ILE A 360 -8.85 11.45 35.70
C ILE A 360 -10.09 12.28 36.07
N SER A 361 -10.86 12.75 35.09
CA SER A 361 -12.06 13.57 35.33
C SER A 361 -13.11 12.82 36.17
N THR A 362 -13.29 11.52 35.89
CA THR A 362 -14.21 10.62 36.63
C THR A 362 -13.63 10.06 37.94
N GLY A 363 -12.35 10.31 38.25
CA GLY A 363 -11.68 9.86 39.47
C GLY A 363 -11.17 8.41 39.44
N GLY A 364 -11.13 7.77 38.27
CA GLY A 364 -10.54 6.44 38.05
C GLY A 364 -9.02 6.44 37.84
N ALA A 365 -8.38 7.61 37.72
CA ALA A 365 -6.94 7.80 37.62
C ALA A 365 -6.49 9.12 38.30
N GLN A 366 -5.18 9.29 38.53
CA GLN A 366 -4.60 10.50 39.10
C GLN A 366 -3.87 11.34 38.05
N ALA A 367 -3.93 12.67 38.17
CA ALA A 367 -3.12 13.58 37.38
C ALA A 367 -1.63 13.41 37.71
N SER A 368 -0.74 13.68 36.74
CA SER A 368 0.71 13.57 36.93
C SER A 368 1.48 14.55 36.05
N ALA A 369 2.68 14.94 36.49
CA ALA A 369 3.59 15.76 35.69
C ALA A 369 4.09 15.04 34.41
N ALA A 370 4.13 13.70 34.44
CA ALA A 370 4.48 12.90 33.27
C ALA A 370 3.44 13.05 32.16
N LEU A 371 2.14 13.04 32.50
CA LEU A 371 1.07 13.26 31.52
C LEU A 371 1.10 14.68 30.93
N ILE A 372 1.41 15.69 31.74
CA ILE A 372 1.63 17.06 31.24
C ILE A 372 2.76 17.07 30.20
N THR A 373 3.88 16.44 30.52
CA THR A 373 5.03 16.35 29.60
C THR A 373 4.67 15.58 28.32
N GLN A 374 3.88 14.52 28.43
CA GLN A 374 3.39 13.74 27.30
C GLN A 374 2.54 14.59 26.35
N ILE A 375 1.60 15.39 26.87
CA ILE A 375 0.77 16.30 26.07
C ILE A 375 1.63 17.37 25.37
N GLN A 376 2.61 17.95 26.08
CA GLN A 376 3.53 18.92 25.49
C GLN A 376 4.39 18.32 24.37
N ASN A 377 4.88 17.09 24.57
CA ASN A 377 5.63 16.37 23.54
C ASN A 377 4.75 16.02 22.33
N TYR A 378 3.49 15.66 22.56
CA TYR A 378 2.51 15.39 21.51
C TYR A 378 2.26 16.62 20.63
N GLN A 379 2.05 17.80 21.24
CA GLN A 379 1.95 19.08 20.53
C GLN A 379 3.22 19.38 19.72
N GLN A 380 4.40 19.28 20.33
CA GLN A 380 5.67 19.57 19.65
C GLN A 380 5.95 18.59 18.50
N PHE A 381 5.54 17.33 18.65
CA PHE A 381 5.68 16.31 17.61
C PHE A 381 4.84 16.66 16.37
N GLY A 382 3.60 17.12 16.56
CA GLY A 382 2.75 17.62 15.47
C GLY A 382 3.38 18.79 14.74
N ALA A 383 3.72 19.86 15.46
CA ALA A 383 4.33 21.07 14.91
C ALA A 383 5.66 20.81 14.17
N ASN A 384 6.51 19.92 14.69
CA ASN A 384 7.78 19.57 14.04
C ASN A 384 7.59 18.78 12.75
N PHE A 385 6.60 17.87 12.72
CA PHE A 385 6.31 17.08 11.53
C PHE A 385 5.77 17.98 10.43
N ASP A 386 4.80 18.82 10.76
CA ASP A 386 4.19 19.79 9.86
C ASP A 386 5.26 20.67 9.17
N ALA A 387 6.14 21.29 9.96
CA ALA A 387 7.24 22.11 9.45
C ALA A 387 8.16 21.37 8.44
N ALA A 388 8.23 20.04 8.50
CA ALA A 388 9.08 19.22 7.64
C ALA A 388 8.42 18.74 6.32
N GLN A 389 7.09 18.84 6.17
CA GLN A 389 6.36 18.26 5.02
C GLN A 389 6.22 19.20 3.80
N GLY A 390 6.72 20.44 3.90
CA GLY A 390 6.71 21.41 2.81
C GLY A 390 5.42 22.23 2.68
N ASN A 391 5.44 23.20 1.77
CA ASN A 391 4.53 24.35 1.75
C ASN A 391 3.02 24.01 1.70
N VAL A 392 2.59 23.05 0.88
CA VAL A 392 1.15 22.73 0.73
C VAL A 392 0.61 21.92 1.90
N PHE A 393 1.44 21.09 2.54
CA PHE A 393 1.06 20.37 3.76
C PHE A 393 0.94 21.35 4.93
N ARG A 394 1.93 22.24 5.09
CA ARG A 394 1.92 23.32 6.08
C ARG A 394 0.69 24.22 5.97
N GLY A 395 0.43 24.70 4.75
CA GLY A 395 -0.78 25.48 4.46
C GLY A 395 -2.11 24.77 4.76
N ARG A 396 -2.11 23.47 5.08
CA ARG A 396 -3.32 22.71 5.41
C ARG A 396 -3.38 22.26 6.87
N PHE A 397 -2.26 22.27 7.57
CA PHE A 397 -2.18 21.64 8.89
C PHE A 397 -1.51 22.54 9.95
N ASP A 398 -1.01 23.72 9.61
CA ASP A 398 -0.51 24.67 10.62
C ASP A 398 -1.64 25.06 11.61
N ASN A 399 -2.89 25.19 11.16
CA ASN A 399 -4.08 25.49 11.98
C ASN A 399 -4.41 24.38 12.98
N GLU A 400 -4.20 23.11 12.63
CA GLU A 400 -4.48 21.97 13.50
C GLU A 400 -3.25 21.57 14.32
N LEU A 401 -2.03 21.66 13.78
CA LEU A 401 -0.82 21.11 14.39
C LEU A 401 0.11 22.16 15.02
N LEU A 402 0.04 23.43 14.62
CA LEU A 402 0.94 24.49 15.08
C LEU A 402 0.22 25.56 15.92
N SER A 403 -0.86 26.14 15.40
CA SER A 403 -1.59 27.26 16.01
C SER A 403 -3.08 27.16 15.73
N GLY A 404 -3.83 26.60 16.69
CA GLY A 404 -5.28 26.40 16.62
C GLY A 404 -5.74 25.28 17.54
N THR A 405 -6.31 24.19 17.00
CA THR A 405 -7.04 23.18 17.79
C THR A 405 -6.15 22.45 18.79
N LEU A 406 -5.06 21.83 18.31
CA LEU A 406 -4.14 21.07 19.16
C LEU A 406 -3.49 21.92 20.24
N GLU A 407 -3.17 23.18 19.93
CA GLU A 407 -2.59 24.12 20.90
C GLU A 407 -3.60 24.48 22.00
N ALA A 408 -4.86 24.78 21.63
CA ALA A 408 -5.91 25.11 22.57
C ALA A 408 -6.24 23.92 23.49
N ASP A 409 -6.39 22.72 22.92
CA ASP A 409 -6.62 21.49 23.68
C ASP A 409 -5.44 21.15 24.61
N SER A 410 -4.21 21.27 24.11
CA SER A 410 -3.01 21.05 24.93
C SER A 410 -2.92 22.05 26.08
N ALA A 411 -3.17 23.33 25.83
CA ALA A 411 -3.17 24.36 26.86
C ALA A 411 -4.26 24.13 27.91
N ALA A 412 -5.48 23.77 27.49
CA ALA A 412 -6.59 23.48 28.40
C ALA A 412 -6.32 22.22 29.25
N ALA A 413 -5.85 21.14 28.63
CA ALA A 413 -5.49 19.91 29.33
C ALA A 413 -4.37 20.14 30.34
N VAL A 414 -3.29 20.83 29.94
CA VAL A 414 -2.16 21.14 30.83
C VAL A 414 -2.61 22.01 32.01
N LYS A 415 -3.41 23.05 31.75
CA LYS A 415 -3.92 23.94 32.79
C LYS A 415 -4.79 23.20 33.80
N GLY A 416 -5.75 22.37 33.34
CA GLY A 416 -6.61 21.60 34.22
C GLY A 416 -5.84 20.54 35.03
N LEU A 417 -4.88 19.85 34.40
CA LEU A 417 -4.00 18.91 35.13
C LEU A 417 -3.14 19.61 36.18
N GLN A 418 -2.62 20.81 35.90
CA GLN A 418 -1.86 21.61 36.86
C GLN A 418 -2.72 22.08 38.03
N GLY A 419 -3.96 22.53 37.79
CA GLY A 419 -4.92 22.88 38.86
C GLY A 419 -5.16 21.71 39.82
N ILE A 420 -5.42 20.52 39.25
CA ILE A 420 -5.58 19.28 40.03
C ILE A 420 -4.32 18.96 40.83
N LEU A 421 -3.12 19.05 40.23
CA LEU A 421 -1.85 18.80 40.93
C LEU A 421 -1.54 19.82 42.01
N ASN A 422 -1.99 21.07 41.84
CA ASN A 422 -1.85 22.14 42.83
C ASN A 422 -2.88 22.03 43.97
N GLY A 423 -3.80 21.06 43.90
CA GLY A 423 -4.76 20.76 44.95
C GLY A 423 -6.04 21.60 44.89
N ASP A 424 -6.47 22.00 43.69
CA ASP A 424 -7.74 22.70 43.53
C ASP A 424 -8.92 21.88 44.06
N THR A 425 -9.92 22.58 44.63
CA THR A 425 -11.10 21.97 45.28
C THR A 425 -12.39 22.70 44.90
N GLY A 426 -13.53 22.04 45.15
CA GLY A 426 -14.85 22.65 44.93
C GLY A 426 -15.10 23.02 43.46
N ALA A 427 -15.49 24.27 43.22
CA ALA A 427 -15.78 24.77 41.88
C ALA A 427 -14.55 24.82 40.96
N ALA A 428 -13.36 25.07 41.51
CA ALA A 428 -12.11 25.08 40.74
C ALA A 428 -11.80 23.69 40.20
N LEU A 429 -11.84 22.67 41.06
CA LEU A 429 -11.67 21.27 40.65
C LEU A 429 -12.72 20.82 39.62
N ALA A 430 -13.97 21.28 39.76
CA ALA A 430 -15.02 20.96 38.80
C ALA A 430 -14.72 21.58 37.42
N ALA A 431 -14.21 22.81 37.39
CA ALA A 431 -13.77 23.47 36.16
C ALA A 431 -12.55 22.78 35.55
N ASP A 432 -11.55 22.39 36.35
CA ASP A 432 -10.39 21.65 35.86
C ASP A 432 -10.78 20.30 35.24
N LYS A 433 -11.69 19.58 35.90
CA LYS A 433 -12.21 18.30 35.39
C LYS A 433 -13.01 18.45 34.11
N ALA A 434 -13.76 19.54 33.97
CA ALA A 434 -14.47 19.85 32.74
C ALA A 434 -13.49 20.21 31.61
N ALA A 435 -12.46 21.02 31.90
CA ALA A 435 -11.43 21.42 30.94
C ALA A 435 -10.65 20.22 30.40
N ILE A 436 -10.16 19.30 31.26
CA ILE A 436 -9.44 18.11 30.79
C ILE A 436 -10.36 17.14 30.03
N ASN A 437 -11.66 17.12 30.33
CA ASN A 437 -12.60 16.26 29.63
C ASN A 437 -12.96 16.83 28.24
N ALA A 438 -13.14 18.15 28.14
CA ALA A 438 -13.34 18.85 26.88
C ALA A 438 -12.11 18.72 25.99
N ALA A 439 -10.91 19.01 26.50
CA ALA A 439 -9.66 18.86 25.77
C ALA A 439 -9.40 17.40 25.34
N GLY A 440 -9.76 16.42 26.19
CA GLY A 440 -9.71 15.01 25.81
C GLY A 440 -10.60 14.69 24.61
N GLN A 441 -11.82 15.23 24.59
CA GLN A 441 -12.73 15.09 23.44
C GLN A 441 -12.21 15.83 22.21
N GLY A 442 -11.60 17.00 22.39
CA GLY A 442 -10.90 17.76 21.34
C GLY A 442 -9.80 16.96 20.67
N PHE A 443 -8.87 16.36 21.43
CA PHE A 443 -7.84 15.47 20.87
C PHE A 443 -8.41 14.32 20.02
N ALA A 444 -9.56 13.76 20.42
CA ALA A 444 -10.23 12.71 19.65
C ALA A 444 -10.99 13.27 18.44
N ALA A 445 -11.51 14.49 18.53
CA ALA A 445 -12.15 15.19 17.43
C ALA A 445 -11.13 15.59 16.35
N ASP A 446 -9.99 16.18 16.73
CA ASP A 446 -8.86 16.48 15.83
C ASP A 446 -8.37 15.22 15.13
N ALA A 447 -8.22 14.13 15.89
CA ALA A 447 -7.91 12.81 15.37
C ALA A 447 -8.96 12.32 14.34
N MET A 448 -10.25 12.52 14.62
CA MET A 448 -11.32 12.18 13.69
C MET A 448 -11.32 13.08 12.45
N ASP A 449 -11.07 14.38 12.61
CA ASP A 449 -11.06 15.35 11.52
C ASP A 449 -9.94 15.04 10.52
N VAL A 450 -8.72 14.83 11.01
CA VAL A 450 -7.59 14.30 10.24
C VAL A 450 -7.97 13.00 9.52
N SER A 451 -8.64 12.07 10.21
CA SER A 451 -9.05 10.78 9.63
C SER A 451 -10.12 10.91 8.54
N GLY A 452 -10.94 11.97 8.63
CA GLY A 452 -11.97 12.34 7.67
C GLY A 452 -11.40 13.03 6.44
N ASN A 453 -10.38 13.85 6.64
CA ASN A 453 -9.79 14.74 5.65
C ASN A 453 -8.61 14.12 4.88
N ASN A 454 -8.07 12.99 5.36
CA ASN A 454 -6.96 12.27 4.73
C ASN A 454 -7.32 10.84 4.31
N ILE A 455 -6.52 10.32 3.38
CA ILE A 455 -6.51 8.92 2.95
C ILE A 455 -5.08 8.42 3.16
N ALA A 456 -4.91 7.36 3.94
CA ALA A 456 -3.64 6.68 4.13
C ALA A 456 -3.15 6.05 2.81
N ILE A 457 -1.83 5.88 2.66
CA ILE A 457 -1.20 5.37 1.42
C ILE A 457 -1.96 4.18 0.82
N GLY A 458 -2.10 4.13 -0.52
CA GLY A 458 -2.83 3.04 -1.18
C GLY A 458 -4.36 3.09 -1.06
N GLY A 459 -4.94 4.21 -0.62
CA GLY A 459 -6.39 4.41 -0.63
C GLY A 459 -7.11 4.02 0.67
N ALA A 460 -6.39 3.64 1.72
CA ALA A 460 -6.99 3.25 3.00
C ALA A 460 -7.50 4.48 3.78
N THR A 461 -8.54 4.32 4.59
CA THR A 461 -9.06 5.39 5.47
C THR A 461 -8.42 5.29 6.84
N TYR A 462 -8.23 6.39 7.56
CA TYR A 462 -7.87 6.30 8.97
C TYR A 462 -9.08 5.91 9.83
N VAL A 463 -8.82 5.28 10.96
CA VAL A 463 -9.83 4.84 11.92
C VAL A 463 -9.79 5.75 13.13
N GLY A 464 -10.62 6.79 13.15
CA GLY A 464 -10.58 7.86 14.14
C GLY A 464 -10.64 7.43 15.62
N THR A 465 -11.07 6.20 15.91
CA THR A 465 -11.17 5.65 17.27
C THR A 465 -9.99 4.76 17.69
N ALA A 466 -8.97 4.61 16.82
CA ALA A 466 -7.86 3.71 17.06
C ALA A 466 -6.98 4.19 18.23
N THR A 467 -6.63 3.27 19.12
CA THR A 467 -5.68 3.50 20.23
C THR A 467 -4.30 2.89 19.96
N THR A 468 -4.09 2.30 18.78
CA THR A 468 -2.81 1.74 18.36
C THR A 468 -2.52 2.09 16.91
N VAL A 469 -1.24 2.25 16.56
CA VAL A 469 -0.78 2.60 15.20
C VAL A 469 -1.21 1.57 14.17
N SER A 470 -1.13 0.28 14.53
CA SER A 470 -1.51 -0.81 13.64
C SER A 470 -3.00 -0.82 13.31
N THR A 471 -3.85 -0.28 14.20
CA THR A 471 -5.30 -0.16 13.99
C THR A 471 -5.74 1.21 13.48
N ALA A 472 -4.81 2.16 13.33
CA ALA A 472 -5.14 3.54 12.97
C ALA A 472 -5.50 3.72 11.49
N THR A 473 -5.28 2.71 10.66
CA THR A 473 -5.71 2.64 9.26
C THR A 473 -6.69 1.49 9.06
N SER A 474 -7.65 1.65 8.14
CA SER A 474 -8.71 0.67 7.85
C SER A 474 -8.18 -0.65 7.32
N VAL A 475 -6.96 -0.64 6.81
CA VAL A 475 -6.16 -1.82 6.53
C VAL A 475 -4.98 -1.80 7.50
N HIS A 476 -4.95 -2.78 8.40
CA HIS A 476 -4.01 -2.78 9.52
C HIS A 476 -2.56 -2.95 9.05
N GLY A 477 -1.66 -2.19 9.64
CA GLY A 477 -0.22 -2.26 9.34
C GLY A 477 0.24 -1.45 8.13
N LEU A 478 -0.63 -0.73 7.41
CA LEU A 478 -0.17 0.17 6.35
C LEU A 478 0.78 1.28 6.83
N ALA A 479 0.63 1.70 8.09
CA ALA A 479 1.62 2.49 8.76
C ALA A 479 2.81 1.59 9.18
N HIS A 480 3.85 1.52 8.33
CA HIS A 480 5.13 0.88 8.64
C HIS A 480 6.21 1.93 8.87
N GLY A 481 6.49 2.22 10.14
CA GLY A 481 7.71 2.87 10.59
C GLY A 481 8.37 1.97 11.63
N THR A 482 9.69 2.04 11.78
CA THR A 482 10.52 1.21 12.68
C THR A 482 10.25 1.42 14.19
N ILE A 483 9.04 1.79 14.60
CA ILE A 483 8.69 2.04 16.00
C ILE A 483 7.62 1.02 16.43
N PRO A 484 7.98 0.03 17.28
CA PRO A 484 6.99 -0.74 18.01
C PRO A 484 6.22 0.22 18.93
N VAL A 485 4.94 0.41 18.67
CA VAL A 485 4.02 0.90 19.69
C VAL A 485 3.58 -0.32 20.49
N THR A 486 4.34 -0.61 21.54
CA THR A 486 3.88 -1.51 22.61
C THR A 486 2.67 -0.88 23.31
N ALA A 487 1.94 -1.65 24.13
CA ALA A 487 0.73 -1.23 24.86
C ALA A 487 0.94 -0.08 25.89
N THR A 488 2.06 0.62 25.82
CA THR A 488 2.38 1.89 26.48
C THR A 488 2.80 2.86 25.36
N PRO A 489 2.05 3.95 25.11
CA PRO A 489 2.34 4.86 24.02
C PRO A 489 3.77 5.43 24.12
N ASN A 490 4.52 5.36 23.02
CA ASN A 490 5.98 5.54 22.97
C ASN A 490 6.41 6.78 22.17
N ILE A 491 5.58 7.83 22.09
CA ILE A 491 6.07 9.17 21.72
C ILE A 491 6.80 9.82 22.93
N ALA A 492 6.56 9.30 24.14
CA ALA A 492 6.91 9.94 25.41
C ALA A 492 8.38 9.86 25.90
N ASN A 493 9.33 9.27 25.16
CA ASN A 493 10.71 9.11 25.66
C ASN A 493 11.81 9.86 24.88
N GLY A 494 11.45 10.81 24.01
CA GLY A 494 12.45 11.67 23.35
C GLY A 494 13.39 10.94 22.36
N THR A 495 13.13 9.66 22.07
CA THR A 495 13.77 8.87 21.01
C THR A 495 12.90 8.75 19.75
N GLY A 496 11.80 9.52 19.68
CA GLY A 496 11.03 9.69 18.44
C GLY A 496 11.99 10.18 17.36
N GLY A 497 12.17 9.35 16.34
CA GLY A 497 13.29 9.41 15.41
C GLY A 497 13.67 10.82 15.00
N THR A 498 14.96 11.10 14.97
CA THR A 498 15.51 12.25 14.26
C THR A 498 14.78 12.40 12.94
N ALA A 499 14.21 13.59 12.71
CA ALA A 499 13.57 13.93 11.44
C ALA A 499 14.46 13.44 10.30
N ALA A 500 13.99 12.44 9.55
CA ALA A 500 14.53 12.21 8.23
C ALA A 500 14.29 13.51 7.48
N THR A 501 15.37 14.22 7.19
CA THR A 501 15.34 15.45 6.41
C THR A 501 14.56 15.13 5.13
N PRO A 502 13.57 15.95 4.73
CA PRO A 502 12.85 15.70 3.48
C PRO A 502 13.89 15.63 2.35
N PRO A 503 13.71 14.74 1.35
CA PRO A 503 14.50 14.85 0.15
C PRO A 503 14.16 16.22 -0.43
N SER A 504 15.13 17.14 -0.35
CA SER A 504 15.08 18.36 -1.13
C SER A 504 14.81 17.97 -2.58
N SER A 505 13.91 18.70 -3.22
CA SER A 505 13.60 18.61 -4.66
C SER A 505 14.77 19.04 -5.57
N GLY A 506 15.99 18.69 -5.20
CA GLY A 506 17.15 18.67 -6.09
C GLY A 506 17.49 17.22 -6.38
N GLY A 507 17.52 16.83 -7.66
CA GLY A 507 17.87 15.49 -8.11
C GLY A 507 19.28 15.08 -7.66
N GLY A 508 19.37 14.49 -6.46
CA GLY A 508 20.59 13.92 -5.89
C GLY A 508 20.26 12.54 -5.33
N ALA A 509 20.95 11.53 -5.85
CA ALA A 509 20.88 10.14 -5.42
C ALA A 509 21.02 10.01 -3.89
N THR A 510 20.28 9.10 -3.26
CA THR A 510 20.59 8.62 -1.90
C THR A 510 22.04 8.14 -1.87
N PRO A 511 22.93 8.70 -1.04
CA PRO A 511 24.33 8.28 -1.00
C PRO A 511 24.42 6.79 -0.63
N VAL A 512 25.09 6.00 -1.47
CA VAL A 512 25.49 4.63 -1.13
C VAL A 512 26.44 4.71 0.07
N ASN A 513 26.09 4.08 1.19
CA ASN A 513 26.90 4.13 2.40
C ASN A 513 27.91 2.98 2.36
N PHE A 514 29.06 3.21 1.75
CA PHE A 514 30.14 2.24 1.75
C PHE A 514 30.79 2.15 3.13
N SER A 515 30.44 1.10 3.86
CA SER A 515 31.14 0.68 5.06
C SER A 515 31.59 -0.77 4.86
N PRO A 516 32.90 -1.06 4.71
CA PRO A 516 33.39 -2.42 4.56
C PRO A 516 32.92 -3.35 5.70
N THR A 517 32.79 -2.82 6.92
CA THR A 517 32.21 -3.54 8.06
C THR A 517 30.72 -3.81 7.88
N ALA A 518 29.97 -2.88 7.28
CA ALA A 518 28.55 -3.07 6.96
C ALA A 518 28.32 -4.01 5.76
N LEU A 519 29.25 -4.06 4.81
CA LEU A 519 29.21 -5.03 3.71
C LEU A 519 29.50 -6.43 4.25
N ALA A 520 30.56 -6.59 5.04
CA ALA A 520 30.98 -7.88 5.59
C ALA A 520 29.99 -8.47 6.62
N ASN A 521 29.11 -7.65 7.21
CA ASN A 521 28.09 -8.10 8.16
C ASN A 521 26.67 -8.16 7.57
N GLY A 522 26.51 -7.90 6.26
CA GLY A 522 25.22 -7.96 5.56
C GLY A 522 24.24 -6.80 5.86
N THR A 523 24.69 -5.73 6.53
CA THR A 523 23.83 -4.59 6.92
C THR A 523 23.95 -3.37 6.01
N SER A 524 24.79 -3.45 4.97
CA SER A 524 25.01 -2.34 4.05
C SER A 524 23.78 -2.06 3.20
N ASN A 525 23.48 -0.78 2.98
CA ASN A 525 22.42 -0.40 2.05
C ASN A 525 22.76 -0.84 0.62
N LEU A 526 24.04 -0.97 0.26
CA LEU A 526 24.49 -1.51 -1.04
C LEU A 526 23.90 -2.90 -1.36
N LEU A 527 23.48 -3.68 -0.36
CA LEU A 527 22.84 -4.98 -0.56
C LEU A 527 21.34 -4.85 -0.91
N THR A 528 20.86 -3.63 -1.12
CA THR A 528 19.50 -3.34 -1.63
C THR A 528 19.59 -2.86 -3.08
N ARG A 529 18.85 -3.51 -3.98
CA ARG A 529 18.90 -3.24 -5.41
C ARG A 529 18.65 -1.77 -5.76
N ALA A 530 17.67 -1.15 -5.09
CA ALA A 530 17.30 0.25 -5.31
C ALA A 530 18.45 1.26 -5.09
N THR A 531 19.39 0.95 -4.19
CA THR A 531 20.55 1.80 -3.94
C THR A 531 21.76 1.36 -4.75
N ALA A 532 21.93 0.05 -4.98
CA ALA A 532 23.07 -0.50 -5.70
C ALA A 532 23.10 -0.09 -7.18
N ILE A 533 21.93 0.08 -7.82
CA ILE A 533 21.86 0.52 -9.23
C ILE A 533 22.05 2.03 -9.41
N GLN A 534 22.25 2.78 -8.33
CA GLN A 534 22.53 4.21 -8.42
C GLN A 534 23.95 4.43 -8.96
N HIS A 535 24.14 5.51 -9.70
CA HIS A 535 25.42 5.81 -10.32
C HIS A 535 26.58 5.89 -9.31
N SER A 536 27.70 5.25 -9.64
CA SER A 536 28.89 5.14 -8.80
C SER A 536 30.20 5.12 -9.60
N THR A 537 31.30 5.38 -8.89
CA THR A 537 32.67 5.13 -9.38
C THR A 537 33.39 4.09 -8.52
N ASP A 538 32.63 3.35 -7.71
CA ASP A 538 33.14 2.24 -6.89
C ASP A 538 33.00 0.89 -7.61
N LEU A 539 34.13 0.23 -7.85
CA LEU A 539 34.15 -1.04 -8.59
C LEU A 539 33.49 -2.19 -7.81
N VAL A 540 33.44 -2.12 -6.48
CA VAL A 540 32.77 -3.14 -5.66
C VAL A 540 31.26 -3.07 -5.90
N GLN A 541 30.67 -1.88 -5.99
CA GLN A 541 29.25 -1.75 -6.29
C GLN A 541 28.91 -2.23 -7.69
N ALA A 542 29.70 -1.86 -8.70
CA ALA A 542 29.52 -2.38 -10.05
C ALA A 542 29.56 -3.92 -10.08
N GLY A 543 30.50 -4.54 -9.35
CA GLY A 543 30.58 -5.99 -9.28
C GLY A 543 29.47 -6.65 -8.45
N VAL A 544 28.98 -6.00 -7.39
CA VAL A 544 27.81 -6.47 -6.63
C VAL A 544 26.55 -6.47 -7.51
N VAL A 545 26.34 -5.41 -8.30
CA VAL A 545 25.20 -5.34 -9.25
C VAL A 545 25.39 -6.36 -10.38
N PHE A 546 26.63 -6.61 -10.82
CA PHE A 546 26.90 -7.66 -11.78
C PHE A 546 26.58 -9.06 -11.24
N ASN A 547 26.91 -9.35 -9.98
CA ASN A 547 26.51 -10.61 -9.31
C ASN A 547 24.99 -10.79 -9.32
N ASP A 548 24.23 -9.74 -9.03
CA ASP A 548 22.76 -9.75 -9.10
C ASP A 548 22.26 -10.05 -10.52
N ALA A 549 22.88 -9.47 -11.53
CA ALA A 549 22.56 -9.75 -12.93
C ALA A 549 22.88 -11.21 -13.31
N VAL A 550 24.00 -11.77 -12.87
CA VAL A 550 24.34 -13.18 -13.10
C VAL A 550 23.28 -14.08 -12.47
N ARG A 551 22.89 -13.83 -11.22
CA ARG A 551 21.83 -14.59 -10.56
C ARG A 551 20.49 -14.48 -11.28
N ALA A 552 20.10 -13.28 -11.72
CA ALA A 552 18.87 -13.07 -12.49
C ALA A 552 18.88 -13.81 -13.85
N SER A 553 20.06 -14.14 -14.37
CA SER A 553 20.21 -14.78 -15.68
C SER A 553 19.88 -16.28 -15.71
N LEU A 554 19.77 -16.94 -14.55
CA LEU A 554 19.37 -18.36 -14.41
C LEU A 554 17.93 -18.62 -14.90
N GLY A 555 17.10 -17.57 -14.98
CA GLY A 555 15.70 -17.67 -15.42
C GLY A 555 15.19 -16.37 -16.04
N LEU A 556 15.82 -15.87 -17.10
CA LEU A 556 15.38 -14.65 -17.79
C LEU A 556 13.99 -14.81 -18.40
N PHE A 557 12.96 -14.35 -17.68
CA PHE A 557 11.58 -14.27 -18.16
C PHE A 557 11.11 -12.82 -18.30
N SER A 558 10.14 -12.59 -19.18
CA SER A 558 9.69 -11.27 -19.65
C SER A 558 8.20 -10.99 -19.43
N LEU A 559 7.44 -11.91 -18.83
CA LEU A 559 6.01 -11.68 -18.58
C LEU A 559 5.82 -10.63 -17.47
N ALA A 560 5.27 -9.48 -17.83
CA ALA A 560 4.52 -8.64 -16.91
C ALA A 560 3.10 -9.25 -16.76
N ASN A 561 2.60 -9.33 -15.52
CA ASN A 561 1.19 -9.57 -15.10
C ASN A 561 0.92 -10.89 -14.35
N SER A 562 1.13 -10.90 -13.05
CA SER A 562 0.12 -10.63 -12.00
C SER A 562 0.90 -10.57 -10.67
N GLY A 563 0.44 -9.81 -9.69
CA GLY A 563 1.02 -9.87 -8.35
C GLY A 563 2.33 -9.10 -8.07
N ASN A 564 2.59 -7.95 -8.70
CA ASN A 564 3.73 -7.04 -8.38
C ASN A 564 5.16 -7.61 -8.54
N SER A 565 5.38 -8.70 -9.29
CA SER A 565 6.73 -9.22 -9.53
C SER A 565 7.41 -8.54 -10.73
N PRO A 566 8.60 -7.90 -10.57
CA PRO A 566 9.40 -7.45 -11.69
C PRO A 566 9.76 -8.63 -12.60
N ALA A 567 9.75 -8.43 -13.91
CA ALA A 567 10.31 -9.41 -14.83
C ALA A 567 11.84 -9.46 -14.62
N PHE A 568 12.42 -10.65 -14.42
CA PHE A 568 13.87 -10.83 -14.27
C PHE A 568 14.63 -10.23 -15.46
N LEU A 569 14.05 -10.27 -16.66
CA LEU A 569 14.62 -9.60 -17.83
C LEU A 569 14.80 -8.09 -17.63
N THR A 570 13.80 -7.41 -17.06
CA THR A 570 13.87 -5.97 -16.81
C THR A 570 14.88 -5.65 -15.70
N SER A 571 14.94 -6.47 -14.65
CA SER A 571 15.95 -6.34 -13.60
C SER A 571 17.35 -6.49 -14.18
N TYR A 572 17.59 -7.59 -14.90
CA TYR A 572 18.85 -7.86 -15.60
C TYR A 572 19.29 -6.70 -16.50
N GLN A 573 18.40 -6.18 -17.34
CA GLN A 573 18.72 -5.04 -18.22
C GLN A 573 19.11 -3.79 -17.43
N ALA A 574 18.41 -3.49 -16.33
CA ALA A 574 18.73 -2.36 -15.49
C ALA A 574 20.05 -2.56 -14.73
N ASP A 575 20.34 -3.78 -14.28
CA ASP A 575 21.59 -4.11 -13.58
C ASP A 575 22.77 -3.98 -14.53
N ILE A 576 22.71 -4.60 -15.72
CA ILE A 576 23.76 -4.47 -16.74
C ILE A 576 23.94 -3.00 -17.18
N THR A 577 22.85 -2.23 -17.30
CA THR A 577 22.94 -0.79 -17.62
C THR A 577 23.65 0.00 -16.53
N ALA A 578 23.36 -0.29 -15.25
CA ALA A 578 24.02 0.36 -14.13
C ALA A 578 25.53 0.03 -14.10
N VAL A 579 25.88 -1.25 -14.24
CA VAL A 579 27.30 -1.69 -14.30
C VAL A 579 28.03 -1.02 -15.46
N GLN A 580 27.41 -0.97 -16.65
CA GLN A 580 28.01 -0.33 -17.81
C GLN A 580 28.24 1.18 -17.58
N THR A 581 27.26 1.86 -16.98
CA THR A 581 27.34 3.29 -16.67
C THR A 581 28.45 3.59 -15.67
N ASP A 582 28.58 2.75 -14.64
CA ASP A 582 29.60 2.93 -13.61
C ASP A 582 31.01 2.67 -14.15
N ILE A 583 31.19 1.60 -14.93
CA ILE A 583 32.48 1.32 -15.59
C ILE A 583 32.87 2.44 -16.56
N ALA A 584 31.93 2.93 -17.37
CA ALA A 584 32.16 4.05 -18.28
C ALA A 584 32.64 5.31 -17.52
N ALA A 585 32.07 5.59 -16.34
CA ALA A 585 32.48 6.72 -15.52
C ALA A 585 33.87 6.52 -14.88
N MET A 586 34.21 5.30 -14.47
CA MET A 586 35.55 4.95 -13.98
C MET A 586 36.60 5.13 -15.08
N LEU A 587 36.31 4.70 -16.31
CA LEU A 587 37.18 4.88 -17.47
C LEU A 587 37.35 6.35 -17.87
N ALA A 588 36.28 7.15 -17.75
CA ALA A 588 36.33 8.59 -17.99
C ALA A 588 37.14 9.34 -16.92
N ASN A 589 37.16 8.83 -15.68
CA ASN A 589 37.80 9.46 -14.53
C ASN A 589 38.66 8.45 -13.73
N PRO A 590 39.75 7.91 -14.30
CA PRO A 590 40.52 6.83 -13.68
C PRO A 590 41.20 7.22 -12.35
N GLY A 591 41.35 8.53 -12.09
CA GLY A 591 41.86 9.07 -10.83
C GLY A 591 40.82 9.20 -9.70
N GLN A 592 39.56 8.91 -9.96
CA GLN A 592 38.45 9.01 -9.00
C GLN A 592 37.84 7.65 -8.64
N VAL A 593 38.38 6.57 -9.19
CA VAL A 593 37.89 5.21 -8.94
C VAL A 593 38.09 4.84 -7.47
N THR A 594 37.07 4.22 -6.89
CA THR A 594 37.14 3.65 -5.55
C THR A 594 36.88 2.16 -5.54
N LEU A 595 37.29 1.52 -4.45
CA LEU A 595 37.06 0.11 -4.15
C LEU A 595 36.62 0.02 -2.69
N GLY A 596 35.34 -0.26 -2.45
CA GLY A 596 34.76 -0.31 -1.11
C GLY A 596 34.88 1.03 -0.36
N GLY A 597 34.79 2.15 -1.08
CA GLY A 597 34.92 3.51 -0.56
C GLY A 597 36.36 4.04 -0.46
N HIS A 598 37.37 3.27 -0.86
CA HIS A 598 38.78 3.67 -0.82
C HIS A 598 39.32 3.98 -2.21
N THR A 599 40.14 5.03 -2.36
CA THR A 599 40.77 5.35 -3.64
C THR A 599 41.56 4.16 -4.19
N PHE A 600 41.29 3.82 -5.44
CA PHE A 600 41.93 2.73 -6.16
C PHE A 600 42.51 3.26 -7.48
N ALA A 601 43.80 3.01 -7.72
CA ALA A 601 44.48 3.51 -8.90
C ALA A 601 44.47 2.46 -10.01
N LEU A 602 43.72 2.69 -11.07
CA LEU A 602 43.74 1.82 -12.25
C LEU A 602 45.09 1.89 -12.96
N ASN A 603 45.67 0.73 -13.29
CA ASN A 603 46.81 0.62 -14.18
C ASN A 603 46.37 0.41 -15.65
N ALA A 604 47.33 0.34 -16.58
CA ALA A 604 47.02 0.23 -18.01
C ALA A 604 46.33 -1.09 -18.39
N THR A 605 46.65 -2.19 -17.69
CA THR A 605 45.99 -3.49 -17.86
C THR A 605 44.55 -3.42 -17.35
N ASP A 606 44.33 -2.89 -16.14
CA ASP A 606 42.98 -2.71 -15.58
C ASP A 606 42.09 -1.89 -16.52
N THR A 607 42.63 -0.80 -17.08
CA THR A 607 41.91 0.07 -18.00
C THR A 607 41.53 -0.67 -19.28
N ALA A 608 42.43 -1.50 -19.82
CA ALA A 608 42.16 -2.31 -21.01
C ALA A 608 41.06 -3.36 -20.74
N VAL A 609 41.12 -4.03 -19.59
CA VAL A 609 40.11 -5.00 -19.14
C VAL A 609 38.75 -4.30 -18.98
N LEU A 610 38.68 -3.20 -18.24
CA LEU A 610 37.42 -2.47 -18.04
C LEU A 610 36.84 -1.92 -19.35
N THR A 611 37.68 -1.53 -20.31
CA THR A 611 37.22 -1.12 -21.66
C THR A 611 36.59 -2.28 -22.44
N ASN A 612 37.18 -3.48 -22.36
CA ASN A 612 36.59 -4.68 -22.97
C ASN A 612 35.26 -5.02 -22.30
N VAL A 613 35.23 -5.05 -20.97
CA VAL A 613 34.03 -5.31 -20.17
C VAL A 613 32.92 -4.31 -20.50
N GLU A 614 33.20 -3.01 -20.64
CA GLU A 614 32.21 -1.99 -21.05
C GLU A 614 31.55 -2.34 -22.41
N GLY A 615 32.36 -2.78 -23.38
CA GLY A 615 31.88 -3.22 -24.69
C GLY A 615 31.06 -4.52 -24.64
N GLN A 616 31.50 -5.48 -23.83
CA GLN A 616 30.79 -6.75 -23.61
C GLN A 616 29.43 -6.52 -22.93
N LEU A 617 29.36 -5.64 -21.92
CA LEU A 617 28.09 -5.24 -21.28
C LEU A 617 27.11 -4.62 -22.29
N GLY A 618 27.60 -3.82 -23.23
CA GLY A 618 26.78 -3.31 -24.33
C GLY A 618 26.24 -4.40 -25.26
N THR A 619 26.97 -5.51 -25.41
CA THR A 619 26.53 -6.68 -26.17
C THR A 619 25.53 -7.51 -25.36
N LEU A 620 25.73 -7.64 -24.04
CA LEU A 620 24.77 -8.27 -23.12
C LEU A 620 23.40 -7.57 -23.17
N LEU A 621 23.35 -6.22 -23.19
CA LEU A 621 22.10 -5.47 -23.34
C LEU A 621 21.39 -5.76 -24.67
N GLN A 622 22.15 -5.86 -25.76
CA GLN A 622 21.61 -6.21 -27.07
C GLN A 622 21.07 -7.64 -27.12
N ALA A 623 21.75 -8.59 -26.47
CA ALA A 623 21.27 -9.96 -26.34
C ALA A 623 20.01 -10.03 -25.47
N ALA A 624 19.99 -9.36 -24.31
CA ALA A 624 18.82 -9.27 -23.45
C ALA A 624 17.60 -8.68 -24.17
N GLY A 625 17.78 -7.66 -25.01
CA GLY A 625 16.71 -7.11 -25.85
C GLY A 625 16.06 -8.12 -26.81
N GLN A 626 16.73 -9.23 -27.12
CA GLN A 626 16.24 -10.29 -28.01
C GLN A 626 15.47 -11.40 -27.26
N PHE A 627 15.39 -11.36 -25.92
CA PHE A 627 14.60 -12.31 -25.11
C PHE A 627 13.09 -12.10 -25.23
N ALA A 628 12.63 -10.97 -25.77
CA ALA A 628 11.20 -10.72 -26.02
C ALA A 628 10.62 -11.61 -27.15
N ASN A 629 11.46 -12.30 -27.91
CA ASN A 629 11.07 -13.13 -29.04
C ASN A 629 11.64 -14.55 -28.88
N ALA A 630 10.76 -15.55 -28.73
CA ALA A 630 11.11 -16.96 -28.56
C ALA A 630 12.02 -17.50 -29.69
N THR A 631 11.92 -16.94 -30.90
CA THR A 631 12.76 -17.35 -32.04
C THR A 631 14.21 -16.85 -31.97
N THR A 632 14.48 -15.78 -31.22
CA THR A 632 15.83 -15.21 -31.04
C THR A 632 16.42 -15.49 -29.66
N GLN A 633 15.58 -15.92 -28.72
CA GLN A 633 15.97 -16.21 -27.33
C GLN A 633 17.11 -17.23 -27.23
N ALA A 634 17.09 -18.31 -28.01
CA ALA A 634 18.12 -19.35 -27.94
C ALA A 634 19.53 -18.80 -28.23
N ALA A 635 19.67 -17.97 -29.26
CA ALA A 635 20.96 -17.35 -29.61
C ALA A 635 21.36 -16.28 -28.58
N ALA A 636 20.37 -15.55 -28.05
CA ALA A 636 20.59 -14.57 -27.01
C ALA A 636 21.08 -15.22 -25.70
N SER A 637 20.49 -16.34 -25.27
CA SER A 637 20.91 -17.11 -24.09
C SER A 637 22.38 -17.55 -24.17
N GLN A 638 22.78 -18.11 -25.31
CA GLN A 638 24.18 -18.51 -25.54
C GLN A 638 25.13 -17.31 -25.47
N THR A 639 24.72 -16.18 -26.04
CA THR A 639 25.51 -14.95 -26.03
C THR A 639 25.66 -14.41 -24.61
N ILE A 640 24.59 -14.42 -23.82
CA ILE A 640 24.59 -13.98 -22.42
C ILE A 640 25.53 -14.84 -21.59
N HIS A 641 25.37 -16.17 -21.64
CA HIS A 641 26.22 -17.12 -20.93
C HIS A 641 27.71 -16.89 -21.25
N ALA A 642 28.06 -16.90 -22.54
CA ALA A 642 29.44 -16.80 -22.98
C ALA A 642 30.10 -15.49 -22.52
N LEU A 643 29.39 -14.36 -22.68
CA LEU A 643 29.91 -13.05 -22.30
C LEU A 643 30.00 -12.87 -20.78
N GLN A 644 29.10 -13.45 -20.00
CA GLN A 644 29.21 -13.43 -18.54
C GLN A 644 30.47 -14.16 -18.07
N GLN A 645 30.72 -15.37 -18.60
CA GLN A 645 31.93 -16.12 -18.28
C GLN A 645 33.20 -15.40 -18.79
N GLU A 646 33.13 -14.72 -19.94
CA GLU A 646 34.22 -13.92 -20.48
C GLU A 646 34.55 -12.72 -19.57
N ILE A 647 33.54 -11.93 -19.16
CA ILE A 647 33.71 -10.79 -18.25
C ILE A 647 34.32 -11.25 -16.92
N LEU A 648 33.77 -12.31 -16.32
CA LEU A 648 34.30 -12.88 -15.08
C LEU A 648 35.76 -13.34 -15.29
N GLY A 649 36.05 -14.01 -16.40
CA GLY A 649 37.40 -14.45 -16.74
C GLY A 649 38.39 -13.29 -16.92
N GLU A 650 38.02 -12.24 -17.62
CA GLU A 650 38.88 -11.06 -17.83
C GLU A 650 39.22 -10.35 -16.51
N ILE A 651 38.24 -10.16 -15.63
CA ILE A 651 38.45 -9.53 -14.32
C ILE A 651 39.36 -10.38 -13.43
N HIS A 652 39.15 -11.70 -13.37
CA HIS A 652 39.95 -12.56 -12.50
C HIS A 652 41.35 -12.88 -13.06
N ASN A 653 41.54 -12.81 -14.37
CA ASN A 653 42.85 -12.97 -15.00
C ASN A 653 43.73 -11.71 -14.83
N ASP A 654 43.13 -10.55 -14.53
CA ASP A 654 43.88 -9.39 -14.09
C ASP A 654 44.24 -9.50 -12.60
N ALA A 655 45.52 -9.75 -12.32
CA ALA A 655 45.99 -9.94 -10.96
C ALA A 655 45.80 -8.70 -10.07
N HIS A 656 45.76 -7.48 -10.62
CA HIS A 656 45.57 -6.28 -9.82
C HIS A 656 44.10 -6.12 -9.42
N LEU A 657 43.17 -6.28 -10.36
CA LEU A 657 41.73 -6.25 -10.09
C LEU A 657 41.29 -7.41 -9.19
N ALA A 658 41.72 -8.64 -9.50
CA ALA A 658 41.35 -9.83 -8.72
C ALA A 658 41.81 -9.71 -7.26
N ASN A 659 43.06 -9.29 -7.01
CA ASN A 659 43.54 -9.08 -5.64
C ASN A 659 42.79 -7.96 -4.91
N ALA A 660 42.38 -6.92 -5.62
CA ALA A 660 41.61 -5.82 -5.04
C ALA A 660 40.22 -6.30 -4.59
N LEU A 661 39.45 -6.91 -5.50
CA LEU A 661 38.08 -7.35 -5.26
C LEU A 661 38.01 -8.45 -4.19
N ASN A 662 38.95 -9.41 -4.21
CA ASN A 662 39.02 -10.48 -3.21
C ASN A 662 39.26 -10.01 -1.77
N ASN A 663 39.75 -8.78 -1.58
CA ASN A 663 39.97 -8.19 -0.25
C ASN A 663 38.75 -7.45 0.29
N VAL A 664 37.63 -7.42 -0.44
CA VAL A 664 36.38 -6.76 -0.04
C VAL A 664 35.21 -7.76 -0.08
N PRO A 665 35.23 -8.82 0.77
CA PRO A 665 34.11 -9.74 0.84
C PRO A 665 32.88 -9.07 1.45
N PHE A 666 31.70 -9.51 1.04
CA PHE A 666 30.43 -9.09 1.60
C PHE A 666 29.53 -10.29 1.87
N LEU A 667 28.71 -10.16 2.92
CA LEU A 667 27.73 -11.20 3.24
C LEU A 667 26.54 -11.01 2.31
N ALA A 668 26.39 -11.92 1.35
CA ALA A 668 25.29 -11.86 0.42
C ALA A 668 23.98 -12.30 1.08
N ASN A 669 22.86 -12.07 0.41
CA ASN A 669 21.53 -12.38 0.95
C ASN A 669 21.28 -13.88 1.17
N THR A 670 22.09 -14.76 0.56
CA THR A 670 22.07 -16.21 0.80
C THR A 670 22.81 -16.61 2.07
N GLY A 671 23.49 -15.68 2.75
CA GLY A 671 24.33 -15.96 3.91
C GLY A 671 25.76 -16.43 3.55
N GLY A 672 26.06 -16.57 2.26
CA GLY A 672 27.42 -16.80 1.74
C GLY A 672 28.28 -15.54 1.76
N GLN A 673 29.60 -15.72 1.80
CA GLN A 673 30.58 -14.63 1.65
C GLN A 673 31.00 -14.51 0.19
N ASP A 674 30.47 -13.48 -0.47
CA ASP A 674 30.71 -13.17 -1.86
C ASP A 674 31.83 -12.12 -2.01
N VAL A 675 32.40 -12.04 -3.21
CA VAL A 675 33.16 -10.88 -3.67
C VAL A 675 32.51 -10.26 -4.89
N ALA A 676 32.83 -8.99 -5.16
CA ALA A 676 32.31 -8.29 -6.33
C ALA A 676 32.86 -8.94 -7.62
N PHE A 677 31.99 -9.18 -8.61
CA PHE A 677 32.26 -10.05 -9.77
C PHE A 677 32.64 -11.46 -9.31
N GLN A 678 31.78 -12.15 -8.58
CA GLN A 678 32.01 -13.50 -8.05
C GLN A 678 32.09 -14.52 -9.21
N THR A 679 33.11 -15.39 -9.23
CA THR A 679 33.17 -16.51 -10.18
C THR A 679 32.05 -17.51 -9.93
N SER A 680 31.54 -18.13 -11.00
CA SER A 680 30.69 -19.32 -10.90
C SER A 680 31.35 -20.44 -10.08
N PRO A 681 30.57 -21.24 -9.35
CA PRO A 681 31.09 -22.40 -8.64
C PRO A 681 31.86 -23.38 -9.53
N ALA A 682 32.88 -24.02 -8.97
CA ALA A 682 33.63 -25.03 -9.71
C ALA A 682 32.74 -26.25 -10.03
N GLY A 683 32.63 -26.60 -11.31
CA GLY A 683 31.92 -27.79 -11.79
C GLY A 683 32.83 -28.76 -12.55
N ALA A 684 32.34 -29.97 -12.80
CA ALA A 684 33.02 -30.96 -13.63
C ALA A 684 32.02 -31.90 -14.34
N ASP A 685 32.13 -32.03 -15.65
CA ASP A 685 31.27 -32.82 -16.55
C ASP A 685 32.07 -33.78 -17.46
N ASP A 686 33.37 -33.93 -17.21
CA ASP A 686 34.19 -34.85 -17.99
C ASP A 686 33.72 -36.33 -17.79
N PRO A 687 34.03 -37.25 -18.73
CA PRO A 687 33.51 -38.62 -18.66
C PRO A 687 33.78 -39.36 -17.35
N ALA A 688 34.86 -39.06 -16.64
CA ALA A 688 35.16 -39.69 -15.36
C ALA A 688 34.29 -39.10 -14.24
N SER A 689 34.12 -37.76 -14.23
CA SER A 689 33.25 -37.06 -13.29
C SER A 689 31.79 -37.47 -13.43
N LEU A 690 31.26 -37.55 -14.67
CA LEU A 690 29.91 -38.04 -14.94
C LEU A 690 29.70 -39.49 -14.46
N ALA A 691 30.68 -40.37 -14.67
CA ALA A 691 30.62 -41.75 -14.22
C ALA A 691 30.62 -41.86 -12.68
N ALA A 692 31.44 -41.05 -12.00
CA ALA A 692 31.51 -41.00 -10.55
C ALA A 692 30.20 -40.48 -9.93
N ALA A 693 29.65 -39.39 -10.49
CA ALA A 693 28.36 -38.84 -10.08
C ALA A 693 27.22 -39.85 -10.30
N THR A 694 27.13 -40.47 -11.48
CA THR A 694 26.10 -41.48 -11.79
C THR A 694 26.15 -42.67 -10.83
N ALA A 695 27.34 -43.08 -10.40
CA ALA A 695 27.52 -44.17 -9.45
C ALA A 695 27.19 -43.77 -8.00
N GLY A 696 26.97 -42.48 -7.72
CA GLY A 696 26.80 -41.95 -6.37
C GLY A 696 28.06 -42.11 -5.51
N ALA A 697 29.26 -42.02 -6.11
CA ALA A 697 30.52 -42.30 -5.42
C ALA A 697 30.69 -41.46 -4.13
N THR A 698 30.41 -40.17 -4.21
CA THR A 698 30.25 -39.24 -3.08
C THR A 698 29.21 -38.18 -3.39
N LEU A 699 28.65 -37.50 -2.38
CA LEU A 699 27.75 -36.37 -2.61
C LEU A 699 28.48 -35.19 -3.28
N LYS A 700 29.78 -35.03 -3.00
CA LYS A 700 30.64 -34.07 -3.69
C LYS A 700 30.71 -34.32 -5.19
N ASP A 701 30.94 -35.55 -5.63
CA ASP A 701 31.05 -35.87 -7.06
C ASP A 701 29.73 -35.57 -7.79
N VAL A 702 28.60 -35.91 -7.16
CA VAL A 702 27.26 -35.56 -7.65
C VAL A 702 27.09 -34.04 -7.75
N GLY A 703 27.45 -33.32 -6.70
CA GLY A 703 27.26 -31.87 -6.66
C GLY A 703 28.22 -31.08 -7.57
N LEU A 704 29.38 -31.61 -7.93
CA LEU A 704 30.27 -30.97 -8.91
C LEU A 704 29.70 -31.05 -10.34
N VAL A 705 29.03 -32.16 -10.68
CA VAL A 705 28.27 -32.25 -11.94
C VAL A 705 27.06 -31.29 -11.89
N PHE A 706 26.38 -31.20 -10.76
CA PHE A 706 25.29 -30.22 -10.58
C PHE A 706 25.76 -28.78 -10.79
N ASN A 707 26.87 -28.36 -10.16
CA ASN A 707 27.44 -27.01 -10.37
C ASN A 707 27.70 -26.73 -11.85
N LYS A 708 28.17 -27.75 -12.59
CA LYS A 708 28.44 -27.61 -14.03
C LYS A 708 27.16 -27.42 -14.84
N ALA A 709 26.11 -28.17 -14.52
CA ALA A 709 24.80 -28.00 -15.13
C ALA A 709 24.23 -26.58 -14.88
N VAL A 710 24.38 -26.05 -13.66
CA VAL A 710 23.96 -24.68 -13.30
C VAL A 710 24.76 -23.63 -14.06
N GLU A 711 26.09 -23.77 -14.14
CA GLU A 711 26.96 -22.88 -14.93
C GLU A 711 26.47 -22.80 -16.38
N ILE A 712 26.24 -23.95 -17.02
CA ILE A 712 25.79 -24.05 -18.42
C ILE A 712 24.36 -23.50 -18.60
N ALA A 713 23.51 -23.64 -17.59
CA ALA A 713 22.15 -23.13 -17.58
C ALA A 713 22.08 -21.61 -17.32
N SER A 714 23.15 -20.99 -16.81
CA SER A 714 23.26 -19.54 -16.67
C SER A 714 23.14 -18.85 -18.02
N GLY A 715 22.24 -17.88 -18.15
CA GLY A 715 21.82 -17.29 -19.43
C GLY A 715 20.68 -18.04 -20.14
N GLY A 716 20.32 -19.24 -19.69
CA GLY A 716 19.12 -20.00 -20.07
C GLY A 716 19.38 -21.29 -20.86
N ILE A 717 18.50 -22.28 -20.66
CA ILE A 717 18.50 -23.56 -21.39
C ILE A 717 17.91 -23.38 -22.79
N ASN A 718 18.68 -23.77 -23.80
CA ASN A 718 18.34 -23.64 -25.22
C ASN A 718 18.77 -24.90 -26.00
N THR A 719 18.46 -24.96 -27.29
CA THR A 719 18.75 -26.14 -28.11
C THR A 719 20.24 -26.47 -28.24
N GLY A 720 21.13 -25.50 -28.01
CA GLY A 720 22.59 -25.69 -28.10
C GLY A 720 23.21 -26.35 -26.87
N ASN A 721 22.65 -26.16 -25.68
CA ASN A 721 23.17 -26.70 -24.42
C ASN A 721 22.26 -27.75 -23.76
N LEU A 722 21.01 -27.94 -24.24
CA LEU A 722 20.05 -28.89 -23.66
C LEU A 722 20.62 -30.31 -23.48
N ALA A 723 21.33 -30.84 -24.48
CA ALA A 723 21.82 -32.21 -24.42
C ALA A 723 22.84 -32.44 -23.29
N GLU A 724 23.66 -31.43 -23.01
CA GLU A 724 24.67 -31.44 -21.95
C GLU A 724 24.00 -31.30 -20.58
N VAL A 725 23.13 -30.30 -20.42
CA VAL A 725 22.34 -30.08 -19.20
C VAL A 725 21.52 -31.32 -18.82
N THR A 726 20.84 -31.96 -19.79
CA THR A 726 20.09 -33.19 -19.55
C THR A 726 21.00 -34.36 -19.17
N ALA A 727 22.19 -34.49 -19.75
CA ALA A 727 23.13 -35.54 -19.40
C ALA A 727 23.63 -35.37 -17.95
N ASP A 728 23.98 -34.15 -17.57
CA ASP A 728 24.44 -33.80 -16.23
C ASP A 728 23.35 -34.04 -15.18
N PHE A 729 22.13 -33.51 -15.38
CA PHE A 729 21.03 -33.76 -14.44
C PHE A 729 20.61 -35.22 -14.39
N THR A 730 20.74 -35.99 -15.47
CA THR A 730 20.52 -37.44 -15.43
C THR A 730 21.55 -38.13 -14.53
N ALA A 731 22.83 -37.75 -14.63
CA ALA A 731 23.88 -38.26 -13.75
C ALA A 731 23.63 -37.87 -12.29
N VAL A 732 23.20 -36.63 -12.03
CA VAL A 732 22.83 -36.15 -10.69
C VAL A 732 21.66 -36.93 -10.12
N SER A 733 20.57 -37.11 -10.88
CA SER A 733 19.39 -37.88 -10.46
C SER A 733 19.73 -39.33 -10.10
N HIS A 734 20.53 -40.00 -10.94
CA HIS A 734 21.02 -41.35 -10.65
C HIS A 734 21.93 -41.39 -9.43
N GLY A 735 22.83 -40.42 -9.28
CA GLY A 735 23.74 -40.32 -8.15
C GLY A 735 23.03 -40.15 -6.82
N LEU A 736 22.08 -39.20 -6.74
CA LEU A 736 21.24 -38.99 -5.56
C LEU A 736 20.42 -40.25 -5.23
N THR A 737 19.85 -40.90 -6.25
CA THR A 737 19.14 -42.18 -6.08
C THR A 737 20.05 -43.27 -5.52
N ALA A 738 21.30 -43.36 -6.00
CA ALA A 738 22.28 -44.34 -5.50
C ALA A 738 22.66 -44.08 -4.04
N ILE A 739 22.88 -42.81 -3.67
CA ILE A 739 23.18 -42.38 -2.30
C ILE A 739 22.02 -42.72 -1.36
N LEU A 740 20.79 -42.34 -1.72
CA LEU A 740 19.59 -42.59 -0.91
C LEU A 740 19.31 -44.10 -0.69
N ASN A 741 19.71 -44.95 -1.64
CA ASN A 741 19.59 -46.41 -1.52
C ASN A 741 20.78 -47.07 -0.78
N ASN A 742 21.88 -46.34 -0.56
CA ASN A 742 23.07 -46.83 0.12
C ASN A 742 23.05 -46.45 1.61
N LYS A 743 22.49 -47.33 2.44
CA LYS A 743 22.39 -47.14 3.90
C LYS A 743 23.71 -46.80 4.59
N THR A 744 24.83 -47.34 4.09
CA THR A 744 26.15 -47.07 4.69
C THR A 744 26.60 -45.66 4.41
N GLN A 745 26.41 -45.18 3.18
CA GLN A 745 26.79 -43.84 2.77
C GLN A 745 25.87 -42.79 3.41
N LEU A 746 24.57 -43.07 3.49
CA LEU A 746 23.62 -42.21 4.18
C LEU A 746 23.99 -42.05 5.67
N ALA A 747 24.30 -43.15 6.35
CA ALA A 747 24.76 -43.10 7.74
C ALA A 747 26.12 -42.39 7.93
N GLN A 748 26.95 -42.29 6.88
CA GLN A 748 28.18 -41.49 6.91
C GLN A 748 27.88 -40.00 6.78
N ILE A 749 26.90 -39.62 5.98
CA ILE A 749 26.43 -38.23 5.83
C ILE A 749 25.78 -37.76 7.12
N GLU A 750 24.93 -38.60 7.74
CA GLU A 750 24.19 -38.30 8.97
C GLU A 750 25.04 -38.39 10.26
N ALA A 751 26.34 -38.62 10.12
CA ALA A 751 27.19 -38.96 11.25
C ALA A 751 27.28 -37.80 12.25
N GLY A 752 26.93 -38.07 13.51
CA GLY A 752 26.99 -37.09 14.60
C GLY A 752 25.68 -36.35 14.85
N GLU A 753 24.63 -36.63 14.09
CA GLU A 753 23.33 -35.98 14.24
C GLU A 753 22.43 -36.62 15.28
N THR A 754 21.43 -35.86 15.72
CA THR A 754 20.27 -36.44 16.41
C THR A 754 19.44 -37.23 15.40
N ALA A 755 18.66 -38.21 15.86
CA ALA A 755 17.80 -39.00 14.97
C ALA A 755 16.83 -38.14 14.13
N ASN A 756 16.36 -37.02 14.69
CA ASN A 756 15.48 -36.09 13.96
C ASN A 756 16.23 -35.31 12.88
N ALA A 757 17.43 -34.82 13.19
CA ALA A 757 18.27 -34.09 12.23
C ALA A 757 18.71 -35.01 11.07
N ALA A 758 19.15 -36.24 11.38
CA ALA A 758 19.46 -37.25 10.36
C ALA A 758 18.26 -37.55 9.44
N ALA A 759 17.05 -37.69 10.01
CA ALA A 759 15.84 -37.89 9.22
C ALA A 759 15.54 -36.68 8.30
N LEU A 760 15.77 -35.46 8.78
CA LEU A 760 15.60 -34.23 7.99
C LEU A 760 16.63 -34.14 6.87
N THR A 761 17.90 -34.44 7.13
CA THR A 761 18.98 -34.53 6.13
C THR A 761 18.66 -35.53 5.02
N THR A 762 18.07 -36.68 5.37
CA THR A 762 17.56 -37.63 4.37
C THR A 762 16.41 -37.05 3.54
N ILE A 763 15.47 -36.33 4.16
CA ILE A 763 14.35 -35.68 3.46
C ILE A 763 14.89 -34.63 2.49
N HIS A 764 15.83 -33.78 2.91
CA HIS A 764 16.49 -32.79 2.05
C HIS A 764 17.11 -33.41 0.78
N LEU A 765 17.81 -34.55 0.89
CA LEU A 765 18.32 -35.26 -0.30
C LEU A 765 17.21 -35.80 -1.22
N GLN A 766 16.08 -36.22 -0.65
CA GLN A 766 14.91 -36.66 -1.43
C GLN A 766 14.25 -35.48 -2.16
N THR A 767 14.17 -34.33 -1.49
CA THR A 767 13.68 -33.07 -2.06
C THR A 767 14.52 -32.64 -3.26
N VAL A 768 15.85 -32.59 -3.12
CA VAL A 768 16.77 -32.22 -4.20
C VAL A 768 16.64 -33.20 -5.38
N LEU A 769 16.51 -34.50 -5.11
CA LEU A 769 16.22 -35.49 -6.16
C LEU A 769 14.89 -35.18 -6.87
N GLY A 770 13.84 -34.81 -6.13
CA GLY A 770 12.55 -34.39 -6.68
C GLY A 770 12.67 -33.18 -7.61
N GLN A 771 13.38 -32.14 -7.16
CA GLN A 771 13.62 -30.91 -7.94
C GLN A 771 14.42 -31.19 -9.22
N VAL A 772 15.49 -32.00 -9.14
CA VAL A 772 16.26 -32.42 -10.33
C VAL A 772 15.39 -33.22 -11.31
N ASN A 773 14.50 -34.08 -10.81
CA ASN A 773 13.58 -34.84 -11.67
C ASN A 773 12.50 -33.93 -12.30
N LEU A 774 11.99 -32.93 -11.59
CA LEU A 774 11.11 -31.91 -12.16
C LEU A 774 11.82 -31.13 -13.27
N GLN A 775 13.07 -30.74 -13.04
CA GLN A 775 13.88 -30.02 -14.03
C GLN A 775 14.00 -30.83 -15.33
N LEU A 776 14.43 -32.09 -15.22
CA LEU A 776 14.56 -33.02 -16.35
C LEU A 776 13.26 -33.26 -17.11
N THR A 777 12.16 -33.46 -16.40
CA THR A 777 10.92 -33.97 -17.00
C THR A 777 9.95 -32.88 -17.45
N LYS A 778 9.97 -31.71 -16.81
CA LYS A 778 9.01 -30.62 -17.04
C LYS A 778 9.65 -29.40 -17.71
N TYR A 779 10.82 -28.97 -17.26
CA TYR A 779 11.33 -27.64 -17.62
C TYR A 779 12.39 -27.63 -18.71
N ASP A 780 13.37 -28.53 -18.71
CA ASP A 780 14.48 -28.53 -19.67
C ASP A 780 14.01 -28.37 -21.13
N GLN A 781 13.11 -29.26 -21.57
CA GLN A 781 12.59 -29.22 -22.93
C GLN A 781 11.71 -28.00 -23.20
N ALA A 782 10.89 -27.57 -22.22
CA ALA A 782 9.97 -26.46 -22.36
C ALA A 782 10.71 -25.10 -22.43
N SER A 783 11.81 -24.96 -21.66
CA SER A 783 12.68 -23.79 -21.67
C SER A 783 13.26 -23.51 -23.06
N THR A 784 13.59 -24.55 -23.84
CA THR A 784 14.10 -24.38 -25.22
C THR A 784 13.10 -23.75 -26.20
N THR A 785 11.82 -23.69 -25.84
CA THR A 785 10.75 -23.09 -26.65
C THR A 785 10.33 -21.70 -26.18
N GLY A 786 11.03 -21.14 -25.19
CA GLY A 786 10.66 -19.88 -24.55
C GLY A 786 9.39 -19.97 -23.71
N ASN A 787 9.12 -21.15 -23.15
CA ASN A 787 8.02 -21.30 -22.20
C ASN A 787 8.38 -20.56 -20.91
N GLN A 788 7.70 -19.44 -20.69
CA GLN A 788 8.00 -18.53 -19.58
C GLN A 788 7.82 -19.16 -18.18
N ALA A 789 6.91 -20.14 -18.04
CA ALA A 789 6.75 -20.88 -16.79
C ALA A 789 7.94 -21.82 -16.54
N ALA A 790 8.44 -22.46 -17.61
CA ALA A 790 9.61 -23.32 -17.52
C ALA A 790 10.90 -22.54 -17.24
N LEU A 791 11.05 -21.34 -17.82
CA LEU A 791 12.19 -20.46 -17.54
C LEU A 791 12.22 -20.02 -16.07
N ARG A 792 11.04 -19.73 -15.50
CA ARG A 792 10.93 -19.39 -14.08
C ARG A 792 11.16 -20.60 -13.17
N GLY A 793 10.48 -21.70 -13.43
CA GLY A 793 10.62 -22.93 -12.65
C GLY A 793 12.03 -23.54 -12.72
N THR A 794 12.79 -23.26 -13.79
CA THR A 794 14.22 -23.62 -13.86
C THR A 794 15.03 -22.86 -12.80
N ALA A 795 14.89 -21.54 -12.69
CA ALA A 795 15.63 -20.78 -11.68
C ALA A 795 15.28 -21.23 -10.26
N ASP A 796 14.00 -21.43 -9.97
CA ASP A 796 13.55 -21.86 -8.64
C ASP A 796 14.07 -23.27 -8.31
N ASN A 797 13.94 -24.26 -9.20
CA ASN A 797 14.48 -25.62 -8.96
C ASN A 797 15.97 -25.64 -8.65
N LEU A 798 16.76 -24.88 -9.41
CA LEU A 798 18.22 -24.89 -9.27
C LEU A 798 18.66 -24.17 -8.00
N LEU A 799 18.06 -23.01 -7.70
CA LEU A 799 18.38 -22.23 -6.51
C LEU A 799 17.93 -22.95 -5.24
N ASP A 800 16.74 -23.55 -5.21
CA ASP A 800 16.29 -24.30 -4.05
C ASP A 800 17.16 -25.53 -3.78
N SER A 801 17.60 -26.23 -4.83
CA SER A 801 18.50 -27.38 -4.68
C SER A 801 19.83 -26.97 -4.03
N ILE A 802 20.34 -25.78 -4.36
CA ILE A 802 21.51 -25.17 -3.73
C ILE A 802 21.18 -24.84 -2.27
N ASP A 803 20.12 -24.06 -2.04
CA ASP A 803 19.74 -23.56 -0.71
C ASP A 803 19.49 -24.70 0.28
N ILE A 804 18.88 -25.81 -0.15
CA ILE A 804 18.63 -27.00 0.68
C ILE A 804 19.94 -27.66 1.12
N ILE A 805 20.89 -27.87 0.20
CA ILE A 805 22.17 -28.51 0.52
C ILE A 805 23.07 -27.57 1.33
N GLN A 806 23.09 -26.28 1.01
CA GLN A 806 23.95 -25.28 1.64
C GLN A 806 23.49 -24.92 3.05
N ASN A 807 22.19 -24.95 3.33
CA ASN A 807 21.64 -24.70 4.67
C ASN A 807 21.63 -25.94 5.58
N ASP A 808 21.87 -27.14 5.03
CA ASP A 808 22.10 -28.35 5.81
C ASP A 808 23.62 -28.56 6.01
N ALA A 809 24.11 -28.30 7.22
CA ALA A 809 25.53 -28.33 7.52
C ALA A 809 26.20 -29.69 7.19
N ASN A 810 25.46 -30.79 7.33
CA ASN A 810 25.98 -32.12 7.05
C ASN A 810 25.99 -32.42 5.54
N LEU A 811 24.94 -32.00 4.82
CA LEU A 811 24.93 -32.10 3.35
C LEU A 811 25.98 -31.21 2.71
N ASN A 812 26.12 -29.96 3.16
CA ASN A 812 27.18 -29.06 2.72
C ASN A 812 28.57 -29.70 2.93
N THR A 813 28.83 -30.23 4.13
CA THR A 813 30.11 -30.89 4.44
C THR A 813 30.32 -32.13 3.56
N ALA A 814 29.28 -32.96 3.37
CA ALA A 814 29.34 -34.16 2.52
C ALA A 814 29.51 -33.83 1.02
N ALA A 815 29.01 -32.68 0.59
CA ALA A 815 29.22 -32.12 -0.74
C ALA A 815 30.61 -31.48 -0.89
N GLY A 816 31.42 -31.44 0.17
CA GLY A 816 32.79 -30.94 0.16
C GLY A 816 32.96 -29.47 0.59
N GLY A 817 31.92 -28.87 1.16
CA GLY A 817 31.95 -27.58 1.83
C GLY A 817 32.50 -27.67 3.27
N ASN A 818 32.20 -26.67 4.10
CA ASN A 818 32.73 -26.52 5.46
C ASN A 818 31.64 -26.51 6.56
N GLY A 819 30.41 -26.85 6.20
CA GLY A 819 29.22 -26.80 7.06
C GLY A 819 28.49 -25.46 7.07
N ALA A 820 28.89 -24.52 6.20
CA ALA A 820 28.23 -23.24 6.00
C ALA A 820 28.05 -22.95 4.50
N ALA A 821 27.03 -22.15 4.19
CA ALA A 821 26.74 -21.72 2.82
C ALA A 821 27.95 -21.01 2.19
N GLY A 822 28.22 -21.31 0.93
CA GLY A 822 29.26 -20.62 0.16
C GLY A 822 29.63 -21.31 -1.15
N HIS A 823 30.70 -20.81 -1.78
CA HIS A 823 31.07 -21.16 -3.15
C HIS A 823 31.98 -22.41 -3.28
N ALA A 824 32.04 -23.26 -2.25
CA ALA A 824 32.95 -24.42 -2.19
C ALA A 824 32.20 -25.75 -2.12
N GLY A 825 32.73 -26.76 -2.82
CA GLY A 825 32.10 -28.09 -2.90
C GLY A 825 31.08 -28.18 -4.04
N GLY A 826 30.32 -29.27 -4.04
CA GLY A 826 29.18 -29.45 -4.93
C GLY A 826 27.91 -28.79 -4.40
N PHE A 827 26.93 -28.53 -5.28
CA PHE A 827 25.73 -27.74 -4.96
C PHE A 827 26.08 -26.38 -4.32
N ALA A 828 27.16 -25.76 -4.78
CA ALA A 828 27.69 -24.54 -4.17
C ALA A 828 26.88 -23.31 -4.59
N GLU A 829 26.89 -22.29 -3.73
CA GLU A 829 26.18 -21.03 -3.95
C GLU A 829 26.65 -20.34 -5.22
N ASP A 830 25.72 -20.00 -6.11
CA ASP A 830 25.93 -18.96 -7.12
C ASP A 830 26.04 -17.58 -6.43
N PRO A 831 26.54 -16.56 -7.15
CA PRO A 831 26.59 -15.21 -6.60
C PRO A 831 25.23 -14.79 -6.00
N GLY A 832 25.29 -14.19 -4.81
CA GLY A 832 24.12 -13.74 -4.09
C GLY A 832 23.44 -12.56 -4.78
N GLY A 833 22.10 -12.60 -4.83
CA GLY A 833 21.29 -11.53 -5.39
C GLY A 833 21.10 -10.38 -4.41
N LEU A 834 20.68 -9.22 -4.93
CA LEU A 834 20.36 -8.04 -4.15
C LEU A 834 18.96 -8.08 -3.54
N THR A 835 18.80 -7.42 -2.39
CA THR A 835 17.49 -7.35 -1.73
C THR A 835 16.58 -6.50 -2.60
N GLY A 836 15.42 -7.04 -2.94
CA GLY A 836 14.44 -6.39 -3.81
C GLY A 836 14.56 -6.76 -5.29
N THR A 837 15.51 -7.62 -5.67
CA THR A 837 15.54 -8.25 -7.02
C THR A 837 14.34 -9.18 -7.20
N VAL A 838 14.04 -9.98 -6.17
CA VAL A 838 12.81 -10.77 -6.06
C VAL A 838 11.84 -10.03 -5.14
N THR A 839 10.61 -9.84 -5.58
CA THR A 839 9.52 -9.32 -4.75
C THR A 839 8.51 -10.42 -4.46
N LYS A 840 7.86 -10.31 -3.30
CA LYS A 840 6.77 -11.21 -2.92
C LYS A 840 5.61 -11.12 -3.91
N PHE A 841 4.99 -12.27 -4.18
CA PHE A 841 3.88 -12.35 -5.10
C PHE A 841 2.59 -11.86 -4.44
N GLN A 842 1.94 -10.86 -5.02
CA GLN A 842 0.66 -10.37 -4.53
C GLN A 842 -0.48 -11.30 -4.97
N ASP A 843 -1.12 -11.91 -3.98
CA ASP A 843 -2.21 -12.85 -4.16
C ASP A 843 -3.50 -12.16 -4.57
N ASN A 844 -4.28 -12.86 -5.39
CA ASN A 844 -5.71 -12.66 -5.52
C ASN A 844 -6.46 -13.37 -4.38
N GLN A 845 -7.78 -13.20 -4.32
CA GLN A 845 -8.60 -13.77 -3.25
C GLN A 845 -8.54 -15.31 -3.20
N ALA A 846 -8.51 -16.00 -4.34
CA ALA A 846 -8.47 -17.46 -4.38
C ALA A 846 -7.14 -18.01 -3.85
N GLN A 847 -6.04 -17.39 -4.25
CA GLN A 847 -4.69 -17.68 -3.76
C GLN A 847 -4.59 -17.41 -2.26
N THR A 848 -5.20 -16.32 -1.79
CA THR A 848 -5.18 -16.00 -0.36
C THR A 848 -5.91 -17.01 0.49
N ASN A 849 -7.06 -17.46 0.03
CA ASN A 849 -7.83 -18.49 0.70
C ASN A 849 -7.09 -19.82 0.70
N PHE A 850 -6.43 -20.15 -0.41
CA PHE A 850 -5.63 -21.37 -0.54
C PHE A 850 -4.48 -21.36 0.46
N TRP A 851 -3.62 -20.35 0.46
CA TRP A 851 -2.47 -20.28 1.36
C TRP A 851 -2.87 -20.26 2.83
N ALA A 852 -3.94 -19.54 3.17
CA ALA A 852 -4.45 -19.52 4.54
C ALA A 852 -4.92 -20.91 5.03
N ALA A 853 -5.59 -21.68 4.15
CA ALA A 853 -6.02 -23.05 4.46
C ALA A 853 -4.86 -24.04 4.47
N PHE A 854 -3.96 -23.93 3.49
CA PHE A 854 -2.79 -24.78 3.33
C PHE A 854 -1.85 -24.66 4.54
N LEU A 855 -1.57 -23.44 4.98
CA LEU A 855 -0.74 -23.14 6.16
C LEU A 855 -1.36 -23.65 7.46
N ALA A 856 -2.67 -23.44 7.64
CA ALA A 856 -3.37 -23.88 8.84
C ALA A 856 -3.47 -25.41 8.95
N GLU A 857 -3.61 -26.11 7.82
CA GLU A 857 -3.59 -27.57 7.78
C GLU A 857 -2.18 -28.12 8.08
N ALA A 858 -1.12 -27.58 7.45
CA ALA A 858 0.27 -27.99 7.71
C ALA A 858 0.62 -27.96 9.20
N ASN A 859 0.29 -26.85 9.87
CA ASN A 859 0.53 -26.70 11.30
C ASN A 859 -0.29 -27.68 12.16
N THR A 860 -1.49 -28.05 11.70
CA THR A 860 -2.34 -29.04 12.37
C THR A 860 -1.79 -30.46 12.21
N ILE A 861 -1.32 -30.80 11.01
CA ILE A 861 -0.65 -32.07 10.71
C ILE A 861 0.63 -32.18 11.54
N ASN A 862 1.49 -31.16 11.52
CA ASN A 862 2.73 -31.09 12.31
C ASN A 862 2.45 -31.34 13.80
N ALA A 863 1.52 -30.60 14.40
CA ALA A 863 1.17 -30.77 15.81
C ALA A 863 0.66 -32.19 16.14
N THR A 864 0.01 -32.85 15.18
CA THR A 864 -0.47 -34.23 15.34
C THR A 864 0.67 -35.23 15.25
N LEU A 865 1.58 -35.09 14.27
CA LEU A 865 2.75 -35.94 14.11
C LEU A 865 3.71 -35.83 15.31
N GLN A 866 3.92 -34.62 15.85
CA GLN A 866 4.70 -34.41 17.08
C GLN A 866 4.09 -35.11 18.30
N LYS A 867 2.76 -35.14 18.42
CA LYS A 867 2.10 -35.88 19.50
C LYS A 867 2.26 -37.39 19.34
N ILE A 868 2.25 -37.91 18.11
CA ILE A 868 2.47 -39.34 17.84
C ILE A 868 3.93 -39.71 18.14
N SER A 869 4.90 -38.91 17.69
CA SER A 869 6.32 -39.18 17.91
C SER A 869 6.66 -39.26 19.41
N THR A 870 6.08 -38.36 20.21
CA THR A 870 6.23 -38.32 21.67
C THR A 870 5.34 -39.31 22.44
N GLY A 871 4.43 -40.02 21.76
CA GLY A 871 3.53 -41.00 22.37
C GLY A 871 2.28 -40.42 23.03
N GLY A 872 2.00 -39.13 22.84
CA GLY A 872 0.79 -38.43 23.29
C GLY A 872 -0.44 -38.67 22.40
N ALA A 873 -0.28 -39.28 21.22
CA ALA A 873 -1.35 -39.68 20.30
C ALA A 873 -1.00 -41.00 19.59
N GLN A 874 -2.00 -41.62 18.94
CA GLN A 874 -1.83 -42.86 18.17
C GLN A 874 -1.83 -42.58 16.67
N ALA A 875 -1.00 -43.31 15.92
CA ALA A 875 -1.07 -43.32 14.46
C ALA A 875 -2.41 -43.89 13.98
N SER A 876 -2.89 -43.44 12.81
CA SER A 876 -4.14 -43.92 12.23
C SER A 876 -4.12 -43.88 10.70
N ALA A 877 -4.91 -44.75 10.06
CA ALA A 877 -5.10 -44.72 8.61
C ALA A 877 -5.77 -43.42 8.13
N ALA A 878 -6.62 -42.81 8.96
CA ALA A 878 -7.27 -41.54 8.63
C ALA A 878 -6.27 -40.38 8.50
N LEU A 879 -5.25 -40.33 9.36
CA LEU A 879 -4.18 -39.34 9.28
C LEU A 879 -3.32 -39.54 8.02
N ILE A 880 -3.03 -40.79 7.65
CA ILE A 880 -2.34 -41.10 6.38
C ILE A 880 -3.14 -40.54 5.20
N THR A 881 -4.45 -40.79 5.15
CA THR A 881 -5.33 -40.24 4.10
C THR A 881 -5.37 -38.71 4.13
N GLN A 882 -5.40 -38.09 5.31
CA GLN A 882 -5.38 -36.63 5.45
C GLN A 882 -4.11 -36.02 4.85
N ILE A 883 -2.94 -36.60 5.13
CA ILE A 883 -1.65 -36.16 4.59
C ILE A 883 -1.60 -36.32 3.07
N GLN A 884 -2.06 -37.46 2.54
CA GLN A 884 -2.14 -37.68 1.10
C GLN A 884 -3.09 -36.68 0.40
N ASN A 885 -4.21 -36.36 1.03
CA ASN A 885 -5.14 -35.36 0.52
C ASN A 885 -4.58 -33.94 0.60
N TYR A 886 -3.76 -33.62 1.61
CA TYR A 886 -3.07 -32.35 1.72
C TYR A 886 -2.11 -32.12 0.54
N GLN A 887 -1.29 -33.13 0.21
CA GLN A 887 -0.43 -33.10 -0.99
C GLN A 887 -1.25 -32.90 -2.27
N GLN A 888 -2.30 -33.72 -2.47
CA GLN A 888 -3.15 -33.63 -3.66
C GLN A 888 -3.87 -32.29 -3.79
N PHE A 889 -4.24 -31.67 -2.66
CA PHE A 889 -4.87 -30.34 -2.64
C PHE A 889 -3.92 -29.26 -3.14
N GLY A 890 -2.64 -29.29 -2.72
CA GLY A 890 -1.60 -28.40 -3.23
C GLY A 890 -1.43 -28.53 -4.75
N ALA A 891 -1.16 -29.76 -5.22
CA ALA A 891 -0.95 -30.05 -6.64
C ALA A 891 -2.15 -29.66 -7.53
N ASN A 892 -3.39 -29.88 -7.05
CA ASN A 892 -4.59 -29.52 -7.80
C ASN A 892 -4.79 -28.01 -7.90
N PHE A 893 -4.49 -27.27 -6.82
CA PHE A 893 -4.63 -25.82 -6.82
C PHE A 893 -3.60 -25.19 -7.75
N ASP A 894 -2.35 -25.63 -7.66
CA ASP A 894 -1.26 -25.19 -8.51
C ASP A 894 -1.60 -25.37 -10.01
N ALA A 895 -2.05 -26.57 -10.37
CA ALA A 895 -2.49 -26.88 -11.73
C ALA A 895 -3.61 -25.94 -12.25
N ALA A 896 -4.43 -25.36 -11.36
CA ALA A 896 -5.56 -24.51 -11.71
C ALA A 896 -5.24 -23.01 -11.84
N GLN A 897 -4.11 -22.52 -11.30
CA GLN A 897 -3.79 -21.09 -11.27
C GLN A 897 -3.10 -20.55 -12.54
N GLY A 898 -2.73 -21.44 -13.46
CA GLY A 898 -2.09 -21.09 -14.73
C GLY A 898 -0.57 -20.98 -14.65
N ALA A 899 0.06 -20.76 -15.81
CA ALA A 899 1.48 -21.01 -16.04
C ALA A 899 2.44 -20.24 -15.11
N VAL A 900 2.11 -19.00 -14.74
CA VAL A 900 2.97 -18.18 -13.86
C VAL A 900 2.99 -18.71 -12.43
N PHE A 901 1.84 -19.14 -11.90
CA PHE A 901 1.74 -19.71 -10.56
C PHE A 901 2.37 -21.11 -10.52
N GLN A 902 2.13 -21.93 -11.55
CA GLN A 902 2.77 -23.25 -11.71
C GLN A 902 4.29 -23.16 -11.68
N GLY A 903 4.88 -22.31 -12.53
CA GLY A 903 6.33 -22.08 -12.52
C GLY A 903 6.87 -21.35 -11.28
N ARG A 904 6.06 -21.16 -10.23
CA ARG A 904 6.52 -20.67 -8.91
C ARG A 904 6.44 -21.70 -7.81
N PHE A 905 5.48 -22.61 -7.90
CA PHE A 905 5.07 -23.44 -6.79
C PHE A 905 5.05 -24.94 -7.12
N ASP A 906 5.42 -25.33 -8.34
CA ASP A 906 5.52 -26.73 -8.75
C ASP A 906 6.56 -27.51 -7.89
N ASN A 907 7.67 -26.86 -7.59
CA ASN A 907 8.78 -27.37 -6.80
C ASN A 907 8.43 -27.61 -5.33
N GLU A 908 7.43 -26.93 -4.78
CA GLU A 908 6.95 -27.13 -3.41
C GLU A 908 5.58 -27.83 -3.35
N LEU A 909 4.70 -27.71 -4.37
CA LEU A 909 3.32 -28.23 -4.35
C LEU A 909 3.10 -29.46 -5.23
N LEU A 910 3.89 -29.66 -6.28
CA LEU A 910 3.73 -30.78 -7.23
C LEU A 910 4.78 -31.88 -7.01
N SER A 911 6.03 -31.52 -6.72
CA SER A 911 7.09 -32.43 -6.28
C SER A 911 7.97 -31.74 -5.22
N GLY A 912 9.19 -32.22 -5.00
CA GLY A 912 10.15 -31.60 -4.07
C GLY A 912 9.81 -31.82 -2.59
N THR A 913 9.62 -30.74 -1.83
CA THR A 913 9.57 -30.78 -0.36
C THR A 913 8.30 -31.45 0.16
N LEU A 914 7.12 -31.01 -0.30
CA LEU A 914 5.83 -31.56 0.15
C LEU A 914 5.67 -33.04 -0.18
N GLU A 915 6.21 -33.49 -1.33
CA GLU A 915 6.19 -34.90 -1.71
C GLU A 915 7.11 -35.73 -0.81
N ALA A 916 8.33 -35.25 -0.53
CA ALA A 916 9.29 -35.93 0.34
C ALA A 916 8.75 -36.06 1.78
N ASP A 917 8.20 -34.97 2.33
CA ASP A 917 7.58 -34.97 3.66
C ASP A 917 6.35 -35.88 3.71
N THR A 918 5.52 -35.88 2.66
CA THR A 918 4.38 -36.79 2.56
C THR A 918 4.83 -38.24 2.54
N ALA A 919 5.81 -38.59 1.72
CA ALA A 919 6.34 -39.95 1.65
C ALA A 919 6.95 -40.39 3.00
N ALA A 920 7.71 -39.51 3.66
CA ALA A 920 8.32 -39.77 4.97
C ALA A 920 7.26 -39.95 6.07
N ALA A 921 6.28 -39.03 6.17
CA ALA A 921 5.22 -39.11 7.15
C ALA A 921 4.37 -40.37 6.97
N VAL A 922 3.98 -40.69 5.73
CA VAL A 922 3.20 -41.89 5.42
C VAL A 922 3.98 -43.15 5.76
N LYS A 923 5.26 -43.23 5.39
CA LYS A 923 6.12 -44.39 5.68
C LYS A 923 6.29 -44.61 7.18
N GLY A 924 6.62 -43.56 7.95
CA GLY A 924 6.77 -43.67 9.40
C GLY A 924 5.47 -44.02 10.11
N LEU A 925 4.33 -43.44 9.70
CA LEU A 925 3.00 -43.81 10.24
C LEU A 925 2.65 -45.26 9.91
N GLN A 926 2.96 -45.74 8.71
CA GLN A 926 2.75 -47.14 8.32
C GLN A 926 3.62 -48.11 9.14
N GLY A 927 4.90 -47.80 9.39
CA GLY A 927 5.77 -48.59 10.26
C GLY A 927 5.20 -48.74 11.67
N ILE A 928 4.76 -47.62 12.27
CA ILE A 928 4.08 -47.60 13.57
C ILE A 928 2.80 -48.46 13.55
N LEU A 929 1.96 -48.33 12.52
CA LEU A 929 0.73 -49.12 12.38
C LEU A 929 0.98 -50.62 12.17
N ASN A 930 2.08 -50.96 11.51
CA ASN A 930 2.52 -52.34 11.29
C ASN A 930 3.19 -52.95 12.53
N GLY A 931 3.37 -52.16 13.60
CA GLY A 931 3.86 -52.63 14.89
C GLY A 931 5.38 -52.63 15.01
N ASP A 932 6.07 -51.72 14.35
CA ASP A 932 7.52 -51.56 14.50
C ASP A 932 7.89 -51.27 15.97
N THR A 933 9.04 -51.81 16.39
CA THR A 933 9.54 -51.72 17.78
C THR A 933 11.03 -51.42 17.82
N GLY A 934 11.52 -51.00 19.00
CA GLY A 934 12.95 -50.76 19.22
C GLY A 934 13.52 -49.67 18.31
N ALA A 935 14.62 -49.98 17.61
CA ALA A 935 15.28 -49.03 16.71
C ALA A 935 14.42 -48.64 15.50
N ALA A 936 13.58 -49.55 14.99
CA ALA A 936 12.67 -49.26 13.89
C ALA A 936 11.63 -48.21 14.30
N LEU A 937 10.98 -48.41 15.45
CA LEU A 937 10.04 -47.43 16.00
C LEU A 937 10.68 -46.08 16.29
N ALA A 938 11.93 -46.06 16.77
CA ALA A 938 12.66 -44.82 17.00
C ALA A 938 12.93 -44.07 15.69
N ALA A 939 13.27 -44.80 14.61
CA ALA A 939 13.44 -44.23 13.27
C ALA A 939 12.11 -43.71 12.70
N ASP A 940 11.01 -44.47 12.82
CA ASP A 940 9.69 -44.02 12.37
C ASP A 940 9.24 -42.75 13.09
N LYS A 941 9.47 -42.68 14.41
CA LYS A 941 9.14 -41.50 15.22
C LYS A 941 9.97 -40.28 14.84
N ALA A 942 11.24 -40.46 14.52
CA ALA A 942 12.09 -39.39 14.02
C ALA A 942 11.63 -38.92 12.63
N MET A 943 11.30 -39.86 11.75
CA MET A 943 10.82 -39.58 10.39
C MET A 943 9.52 -38.78 10.38
N ILE A 944 8.50 -39.17 11.17
CA ILE A 944 7.26 -38.40 11.24
C ILE A 944 7.44 -37.04 11.93
N ASN A 945 8.42 -36.90 12.83
CA ASN A 945 8.71 -35.63 13.49
C ASN A 945 9.42 -34.65 12.53
N ALA A 946 10.39 -35.15 11.76
CA ALA A 946 11.06 -34.38 10.72
C ALA A 946 10.06 -33.96 9.62
N ALA A 947 9.25 -34.89 9.10
CA ALA A 947 8.23 -34.58 8.11
C ALA A 947 7.17 -33.59 8.63
N GLY A 948 6.80 -33.68 9.91
CA GLY A 948 5.91 -32.70 10.54
C GLY A 948 6.52 -31.29 10.55
N GLN A 949 7.80 -31.18 10.86
CA GLN A 949 8.53 -29.90 10.80
C GLN A 949 8.63 -29.38 9.37
N GLY A 950 8.91 -30.27 8.41
CA GLY A 950 8.95 -29.97 6.98
C GLY A 950 7.63 -29.38 6.47
N PHE A 951 6.48 -30.02 6.72
CA PHE A 951 5.17 -29.45 6.32
C PHE A 951 4.94 -28.01 6.82
N ALA A 952 5.35 -27.70 8.05
CA ALA A 952 5.21 -26.37 8.61
C ALA A 952 6.21 -25.37 8.01
N ALA A 953 7.44 -25.82 7.72
CA ALA A 953 8.47 -25.02 7.06
C ALA A 953 8.06 -24.72 5.62
N ASP A 954 7.69 -25.73 4.83
CA ASP A 954 7.24 -25.61 3.45
C ASP A 954 6.07 -24.63 3.34
N ALA A 955 5.03 -24.84 4.16
CA ALA A 955 3.87 -23.97 4.14
C ALA A 955 4.21 -22.52 4.54
N MET A 956 5.18 -22.32 5.41
CA MET A 956 5.66 -20.98 5.79
C MET A 956 6.51 -20.35 4.69
N ASP A 957 7.31 -21.12 3.99
CA ASP A 957 8.16 -20.66 2.90
C ASP A 957 7.30 -20.18 1.71
N VAL A 958 6.45 -21.07 1.18
CA VAL A 958 5.56 -20.77 0.05
C VAL A 958 4.60 -19.62 0.35
N SER A 959 4.05 -19.55 1.57
CA SER A 959 3.18 -18.43 1.96
C SER A 959 3.98 -17.17 2.30
N GLY A 960 5.20 -17.32 2.82
CA GLY A 960 6.12 -16.23 3.13
C GLY A 960 6.57 -15.46 1.89
N ASN A 961 6.62 -16.13 0.74
CA ASN A 961 6.90 -15.57 -0.58
C ASN A 961 5.71 -14.81 -1.18
N ASN A 962 4.56 -14.78 -0.49
CA ASN A 962 3.33 -14.16 -0.96
C ASN A 962 2.86 -13.02 -0.05
N ILE A 963 2.10 -12.11 -0.65
CA ILE A 963 1.36 -11.05 0.02
C ILE A 963 -0.13 -11.38 -0.12
N PRO A 964 -0.89 -11.59 0.98
CA PRO A 964 -2.34 -11.81 0.92
C PRO A 964 -3.05 -10.69 0.15
N VAL A 965 -4.20 -11.00 -0.45
CA VAL A 965 -5.08 -10.00 -1.09
C VAL A 965 -5.37 -8.88 -0.10
N ASN A 966 -5.28 -7.61 -0.50
CA ASN A 966 -5.36 -6.44 0.41
C ASN A 966 -4.13 -6.22 1.32
N GLY A 967 -3.02 -6.90 1.09
CA GLY A 967 -1.75 -6.68 1.80
C GLY A 967 -1.53 -7.57 3.02
N GLY A 968 -0.50 -7.25 3.81
CA GLY A 968 -0.12 -7.99 5.02
C GLY A 968 0.85 -9.15 4.76
N THR A 969 0.89 -10.10 5.69
CA THR A 969 1.76 -11.30 5.63
C THR A 969 0.97 -12.52 6.06
N TYR A 970 1.41 -13.70 5.63
CA TYR A 970 0.95 -14.94 6.25
C TYR A 970 1.59 -15.15 7.62
N VAL A 971 0.86 -15.77 8.54
CA VAL A 971 1.28 -16.03 9.91
C VAL A 971 1.66 -17.49 10.02
N GLY A 972 2.96 -17.77 9.90
CA GLY A 972 3.51 -19.12 9.75
C GLY A 972 3.13 -20.14 10.83
N THR A 973 2.67 -19.70 12.00
CA THR A 973 2.28 -20.57 13.13
C THR A 973 0.77 -20.80 13.25
N ALA A 974 -0.03 -20.27 12.31
CA ALA A 974 -1.47 -20.35 12.41
C ALA A 974 -1.99 -21.78 12.24
N THR A 975 -2.92 -22.20 13.11
CA THR A 975 -3.64 -23.49 13.00
C THR A 975 -5.09 -23.31 12.55
N THR A 976 -5.49 -22.09 12.19
CA THR A 976 -6.82 -21.76 11.68
C THR A 976 -6.72 -20.78 10.52
N VAL A 977 -7.66 -20.85 9.58
CA VAL A 977 -7.68 -19.98 8.38
C VAL A 977 -7.76 -18.50 8.75
N SER A 978 -8.55 -18.14 9.77
CA SER A 978 -8.64 -16.74 10.27
C SER A 978 -7.33 -16.18 10.82
N ALA A 979 -6.48 -17.03 11.37
CA ALA A 979 -5.23 -16.62 11.99
C ALA A 979 -4.07 -16.64 10.99
N ALA A 980 -4.27 -17.23 9.80
CA ALA A 980 -3.22 -17.45 8.82
C ALA A 980 -2.79 -16.19 8.07
N THR A 981 -3.52 -15.08 8.17
CA THR A 981 -3.14 -13.77 7.63
C THR A 981 -3.00 -12.73 8.75
N SER A 982 -2.03 -11.83 8.65
CA SER A 982 -1.80 -10.77 9.64
C SER A 982 -2.94 -9.75 9.69
N ILE A 983 -3.64 -9.59 8.57
CA ILE A 983 -4.92 -8.89 8.47
C ILE A 983 -6.02 -9.94 8.62
N LYS A 984 -6.79 -9.88 9.72
CA LYS A 984 -7.85 -10.86 10.02
C LYS A 984 -9.03 -10.68 9.06
N GLY A 985 -9.60 -11.79 8.59
CA GLY A 985 -10.73 -11.77 7.65
C GLY A 985 -10.30 -11.51 6.21
N THR A 986 -9.01 -11.48 5.89
CA THR A 986 -8.58 -11.40 4.50
C THR A 986 -8.87 -12.69 3.74
N ALA A 987 -8.73 -13.84 4.41
CA ALA A 987 -9.14 -15.12 3.87
C ALA A 987 -10.67 -15.31 4.04
N HIS A 988 -11.40 -15.27 2.92
CA HIS A 988 -12.84 -15.48 2.85
C HIS A 988 -13.16 -16.61 1.85
N GLY A 989 -13.29 -17.83 2.35
CA GLY A 989 -13.61 -19.02 1.55
C GLY A 989 -14.91 -19.73 1.99
N THR A 990 -15.20 -20.87 1.36
CA THR A 990 -16.31 -21.77 1.75
C THR A 990 -16.05 -22.54 3.06
N ILE A 991 -14.80 -22.51 3.56
CA ILE A 991 -14.44 -23.04 4.87
C ILE A 991 -14.73 -21.95 5.91
N PRO A 992 -15.51 -22.22 6.98
CA PRO A 992 -15.77 -21.24 8.02
C PRO A 992 -14.48 -20.67 8.59
N VAL A 993 -14.42 -19.35 8.69
CA VAL A 993 -13.26 -18.54 9.13
C VAL A 993 -12.70 -18.99 10.50
N THR A 994 -13.46 -19.74 11.30
CA THR A 994 -13.09 -20.25 12.62
C THR A 994 -12.72 -21.74 12.68
N ALA A 995 -12.77 -22.48 11.56
CA ALA A 995 -12.55 -23.93 11.57
C ALA A 995 -11.05 -24.30 11.57
N THR A 996 -10.71 -25.38 12.28
CA THR A 996 -9.51 -26.18 11.97
C THR A 996 -9.74 -26.79 10.59
N PRO A 997 -8.86 -26.55 9.60
CA PRO A 997 -8.96 -27.20 8.31
C PRO A 997 -9.00 -28.71 8.49
N ASN A 998 -9.82 -29.37 7.67
CA ASN A 998 -9.82 -30.83 7.55
C ASN A 998 -9.97 -31.16 6.06
N LEU A 999 -8.87 -31.05 5.35
CA LEU A 999 -8.81 -31.39 3.92
C LEU A 999 -9.09 -32.88 3.63
N ALA A 1000 -9.15 -33.73 4.66
CA ALA A 1000 -9.41 -35.17 4.52
C ALA A 1000 -10.80 -35.50 3.93
N ASN A 1001 -11.78 -34.59 4.00
CA ASN A 1001 -13.16 -34.84 3.54
C ASN A 1001 -13.48 -34.30 2.13
N GLY A 1002 -12.51 -33.78 1.38
CA GLY A 1002 -12.76 -33.26 0.03
C GLY A 1002 -13.69 -32.04 -0.03
N THR A 1003 -13.94 -31.36 1.11
CA THR A 1003 -14.74 -30.13 1.20
C THR A 1003 -13.91 -28.85 1.09
N GLY A 1004 -12.59 -28.96 0.84
CA GLY A 1004 -11.76 -27.83 0.44
C GLY A 1004 -12.31 -27.29 -0.88
N GLY A 1005 -12.85 -26.06 -0.85
CA GLY A 1005 -13.73 -25.52 -1.88
C GLY A 1005 -13.26 -25.80 -3.30
N THR A 1006 -14.17 -26.27 -4.14
CA THR A 1006 -14.00 -26.25 -5.59
C THR A 1006 -13.63 -24.83 -6.02
N ALA A 1007 -12.50 -24.70 -6.71
CA ALA A 1007 -12.12 -23.45 -7.36
C ALA A 1007 -13.26 -23.00 -8.28
N ALA A 1008 -13.75 -21.77 -8.10
CA ALA A 1008 -14.61 -21.16 -9.09
C ALA A 1008 -13.82 -21.10 -10.40
N ALA A 1009 -14.33 -21.75 -11.45
CA ALA A 1009 -13.71 -21.74 -12.76
C ALA A 1009 -13.45 -20.30 -13.21
N GLY A 1010 -12.19 -20.01 -13.57
CA GLY A 1010 -11.78 -18.70 -14.06
C GLY A 1010 -12.58 -18.30 -15.29
N THR A 1011 -13.15 -17.10 -15.28
CA THR A 1011 -13.69 -16.48 -16.48
C THR A 1011 -12.52 -16.11 -17.40
N THR A 1012 -12.31 -16.89 -18.45
CA THR A 1012 -11.45 -16.51 -19.58
C THR A 1012 -11.99 -15.24 -20.25
N ALA A 1013 -11.09 -14.32 -20.53
CA ALA A 1013 -11.34 -13.13 -21.36
C ALA A 1013 -11.60 -13.51 -22.83
N ALA A 1014 -12.65 -12.94 -23.42
CA ALA A 1014 -12.75 -12.67 -24.86
C ALA A 1014 -13.63 -11.43 -25.08
N GLY A 1015 -13.14 -10.49 -25.89
CA GLY A 1015 -13.72 -9.17 -26.09
C GLY A 1015 -14.88 -9.07 -27.08
N GLY A 1016 -15.66 -7.99 -26.92
CA GLY A 1016 -16.31 -7.14 -27.93
C GLY A 1016 -17.23 -7.76 -29.00
N ALA A 1017 -18.55 -7.48 -28.91
CA ALA A 1017 -19.33 -6.63 -29.84
C ALA A 1017 -20.84 -6.96 -29.84
N GLY A 1018 -21.69 -5.92 -29.81
CA GLY A 1018 -22.93 -5.88 -30.61
C GLY A 1018 -24.29 -6.27 -29.99
N ALA A 1019 -25.05 -5.24 -29.61
CA ALA A 1019 -26.49 -5.02 -29.85
C ALA A 1019 -27.59 -5.84 -29.11
N ALA A 1020 -28.33 -5.09 -28.27
CA ALA A 1020 -29.78 -4.90 -28.20
C ALA A 1020 -30.77 -6.08 -28.07
N ALA A 1021 -31.51 -6.10 -26.95
CA ALA A 1021 -32.96 -5.82 -26.85
C ALA A 1021 -33.69 -6.73 -25.82
N GLY A 1022 -34.57 -6.13 -25.00
CA GLY A 1022 -35.80 -6.80 -24.54
C GLY A 1022 -36.03 -6.98 -23.02
N GLY A 1023 -36.50 -5.92 -22.36
CA GLY A 1023 -37.70 -5.87 -21.51
C GLY A 1023 -38.11 -7.00 -20.53
N ALA A 1024 -38.36 -6.52 -19.29
CA ALA A 1024 -39.52 -6.80 -18.41
C ALA A 1024 -39.49 -7.97 -17.39
N GLY A 1025 -39.44 -7.58 -16.09
CA GLY A 1025 -40.60 -7.74 -15.19
C GLY A 1025 -40.59 -8.86 -14.14
N GLY A 1026 -40.63 -8.48 -12.84
CA GLY A 1026 -41.61 -9.04 -11.90
C GLY A 1026 -41.14 -9.82 -10.66
N THR A 1027 -41.06 -9.11 -9.52
CA THR A 1027 -41.66 -9.44 -8.19
C THR A 1027 -41.25 -10.69 -7.37
N ALA A 1028 -40.60 -10.40 -6.22
CA ALA A 1028 -41.14 -10.45 -4.84
C ALA A 1028 -40.65 -11.51 -3.81
N ALA A 1029 -40.48 -10.97 -2.57
CA ALA A 1029 -40.47 -11.56 -1.22
C ALA A 1029 -39.21 -12.36 -0.80
N GLY A 1030 -38.48 -12.04 0.28
CA GLY A 1030 -38.87 -11.66 1.66
C GLY A 1030 -38.78 -12.93 2.53
N GLY A 1031 -38.11 -13.03 3.68
CA GLY A 1031 -37.42 -12.07 4.55
C GLY A 1031 -36.63 -12.81 5.66
N ALA A 1032 -36.07 -12.00 6.56
CA ALA A 1032 -35.34 -12.30 7.81
C ALA A 1032 -36.16 -13.18 8.81
N THR A 1033 -35.70 -13.76 9.93
CA THR A 1033 -34.57 -13.56 10.88
C THR A 1033 -34.70 -14.63 11.98
N GLY A 1034 -33.59 -15.02 12.65
CA GLY A 1034 -33.49 -15.44 14.08
C GLY A 1034 -34.25 -16.69 14.54
N GLY A 1035 -33.78 -17.56 15.43
CA GLY A 1035 -32.74 -17.50 16.45
C GLY A 1035 -33.26 -18.25 17.70
N GLY A 1036 -32.40 -19.02 18.37
CA GLY A 1036 -32.58 -19.33 19.81
C GLY A 1036 -33.03 -20.74 20.23
N ALA A 1037 -32.02 -21.55 20.58
CA ALA A 1037 -31.83 -22.18 21.89
C ALA A 1037 -32.74 -23.29 22.46
N THR A 1038 -32.06 -24.40 22.77
CA THR A 1038 -32.13 -25.27 23.97
C THR A 1038 -33.34 -26.17 24.22
N GLY A 1039 -33.06 -27.45 24.51
CA GLY A 1039 -34.02 -28.31 25.21
C GLY A 1039 -33.82 -29.82 25.02
N THR A 1040 -32.97 -30.38 25.88
CA THR A 1040 -32.78 -31.79 26.24
C THR A 1040 -33.98 -32.75 26.17
N SER A 1041 -33.64 -34.02 25.87
CA SER A 1041 -34.01 -35.26 26.61
C SER A 1041 -34.76 -36.37 25.84
N SER A 1042 -34.02 -37.48 25.68
CA SER A 1042 -34.33 -38.86 26.11
C SER A 1042 -35.55 -39.62 25.58
N GLY A 1043 -35.27 -40.85 25.12
CA GLY A 1043 -36.09 -42.03 25.39
C GLY A 1043 -36.92 -42.53 24.20
N THR A 1044 -36.36 -43.42 23.37
CA THR A 1044 -36.56 -44.89 23.44
C THR A 1044 -37.94 -45.41 23.02
N THR A 1045 -37.87 -46.18 21.93
CA THR A 1045 -38.43 -47.54 21.70
C THR A 1045 -39.89 -47.75 21.32
N ALA A 1046 -40.01 -48.43 20.16
CA ALA A 1046 -40.87 -49.59 19.86
C ALA A 1046 -42.37 -49.34 19.65
N ALA A 1047 -43.08 -50.02 18.75
CA ALA A 1047 -42.80 -50.94 17.65
C ALA A 1047 -44.16 -51.25 16.98
N ASN A 1048 -44.11 -51.72 15.72
CA ASN A 1048 -45.11 -52.61 15.06
C ASN A 1048 -46.50 -52.04 14.76
N ASN A 1049 -47.23 -52.34 13.68
CA ASN A 1049 -47.17 -53.22 12.48
C ASN A 1049 -48.22 -52.56 11.52
N GLY A 1050 -48.29 -52.72 10.20
CA GLY A 1050 -47.73 -53.60 9.19
C GLY A 1050 -48.70 -53.57 7.98
N ALA A 1051 -48.22 -53.84 6.76
CA ALA A 1051 -48.91 -54.57 5.68
C ALA A 1051 -48.15 -54.48 4.33
N ASP A 1052 -48.06 -55.65 3.69
CA ASP A 1052 -47.91 -55.96 2.26
C ASP A 1052 -46.52 -56.04 1.56
N HIS A 1053 -45.97 -57.27 1.62
CA HIS A 1053 -45.60 -58.21 0.51
C HIS A 1053 -45.56 -57.67 -0.95
N SER A 1054 -44.68 -58.09 -1.89
CA SER A 1054 -43.84 -59.30 -2.02
C SER A 1054 -42.91 -59.29 -3.29
N HIS A 1055 -41.79 -60.05 -3.19
CA HIS A 1055 -41.08 -60.90 -4.18
C HIS A 1055 -40.05 -60.37 -5.24
N HIS A 1056 -38.78 -60.74 -4.98
CA HIS A 1056 -37.83 -61.61 -5.74
C HIS A 1056 -37.06 -61.18 -7.02
N HIS A 1057 -35.73 -61.34 -6.87
CA HIS A 1057 -34.72 -62.08 -7.67
C HIS A 1057 -34.20 -61.61 -9.06
N ASP A 1058 -32.87 -61.42 -9.05
CA ASP A 1058 -31.82 -62.06 -9.89
C ASP A 1058 -31.07 -61.28 -10.99
N HIS A 1059 -29.78 -61.68 -11.07
CA HIS A 1059 -28.69 -61.32 -11.97
C HIS A 1059 -28.98 -61.59 -13.47
N SER A 1060 -28.27 -60.91 -14.38
CA SER A 1060 -27.10 -61.49 -15.11
C SER A 1060 -26.70 -60.72 -16.40
N SER A 1061 -25.39 -60.47 -16.52
CA SER A 1061 -24.47 -60.57 -17.68
C SER A 1061 -24.90 -60.34 -19.14
N HIS A 1062 -24.04 -59.66 -19.93
CA HIS A 1062 -23.17 -60.24 -21.00
C HIS A 1062 -22.40 -59.14 -21.78
N THR A 1063 -21.04 -59.12 -21.77
CA THR A 1063 -20.05 -59.44 -22.86
C THR A 1063 -20.13 -58.59 -24.14
N SER A 1064 -19.10 -58.26 -24.94
CA SER A 1064 -17.62 -58.38 -25.03
C SER A 1064 -17.21 -57.77 -26.40
N ASN A 1065 -15.90 -57.60 -26.64
CA ASN A 1065 -15.15 -57.46 -27.92
C ASN A 1065 -14.90 -56.03 -28.44
N THR A 1066 -13.66 -55.50 -28.47
CA THR A 1066 -12.39 -55.82 -29.19
C THR A 1066 -12.20 -55.12 -30.56
N ALA A 1067 -11.16 -54.26 -30.59
CA ALA A 1067 -10.09 -54.13 -31.59
C ALA A 1067 -10.18 -53.16 -32.80
N HIS A 1068 -8.98 -52.66 -33.13
CA HIS A 1068 -8.43 -52.12 -34.40
C HIS A 1068 -8.44 -50.60 -34.70
N SER A 1069 -7.27 -49.99 -34.43
CA SER A 1069 -6.33 -49.34 -35.38
C SER A 1069 -6.79 -48.42 -36.52
N ALA A 1070 -6.00 -47.34 -36.66
CA ALA A 1070 -5.39 -46.80 -37.89
C ALA A 1070 -5.96 -45.51 -38.50
N MET A 1071 -5.12 -44.47 -38.39
CA MET A 1071 -4.61 -43.56 -39.44
C MET A 1071 -5.55 -42.76 -40.37
N ALA A 1072 -5.06 -41.54 -40.60
CA ALA A 1072 -5.22 -40.66 -41.77
C ALA A 1072 -6.25 -39.52 -41.66
N GLY A 1073 -5.75 -38.27 -41.67
CA GLY A 1073 -6.46 -37.12 -42.26
C GLY A 1073 -6.49 -37.24 -43.80
N PRO A 1074 -6.62 -36.17 -44.60
CA PRO A 1074 -6.83 -34.75 -44.29
C PRO A 1074 -7.94 -34.10 -45.17
N ASP A 1075 -7.99 -32.77 -45.09
CA ASP A 1075 -8.14 -31.84 -46.22
C ASP A 1075 -9.51 -31.21 -46.56
N MET A 1076 -9.35 -29.95 -46.93
CA MET A 1076 -10.23 -28.83 -47.09
C MET A 1076 -10.95 -28.77 -48.43
N SER A 1077 -12.07 -28.05 -48.45
CA SER A 1077 -12.59 -27.27 -49.59
C SER A 1077 -13.78 -26.44 -49.08
N HIS A 1078 -14.07 -25.20 -49.43
CA HIS A 1078 -13.61 -24.30 -50.49
C HIS A 1078 -14.18 -22.88 -50.24
N HIS A 1079 -13.34 -21.85 -50.45
CA HIS A 1079 -13.55 -20.63 -51.27
C HIS A 1079 -14.42 -19.39 -50.88
N HIS A 1080 -13.76 -18.24 -51.14
CA HIS A 1080 -14.17 -16.83 -51.39
C HIS A 1080 -14.37 -15.91 -50.16
N ALA A 1081 -13.99 -14.62 -50.14
CA ALA A 1081 -13.04 -13.76 -50.84
C ALA A 1081 -13.12 -12.35 -50.18
N MET A 1082 -11.97 -11.76 -49.84
CA MET A 1082 -11.58 -10.33 -49.97
C MET A 1082 -12.32 -9.15 -49.28
N HIS A 1083 -11.47 -8.33 -48.62
CA HIS A 1083 -11.43 -6.85 -48.48
C HIS A 1083 -12.16 -6.09 -47.33
N HIS A 1084 -11.31 -5.56 -46.43
CA HIS A 1084 -11.21 -4.16 -45.92
C HIS A 1084 -12.32 -3.47 -45.08
N MET A 1085 -11.81 -2.93 -43.96
CA MET A 1085 -11.95 -1.56 -43.44
C MET A 1085 -13.15 -1.13 -42.59
N TRP A 1086 -12.75 -0.60 -41.43
CA TRP A 1086 -13.37 0.35 -40.49
C TRP A 1086 -14.27 -0.19 -39.38
N GLY A 1087 -13.80 0.07 -38.15
CA GLY A 1087 -14.48 -0.13 -36.88
C GLY A 1087 -13.58 -0.80 -35.87
#